data_AF-A0A7S4BKJ6-F1
#
_entry.id   AF-A0A7S4BKJ6-F1
#
_cell.length_a   1.000
_cell.length_b   1.000
_cell.length_c   1.000
_cell.angle_alpha   90.00
_cell.angle_beta   90.00
_cell.angle_gamma   90.00
#
_symmetry.space_group_name_H-M   'P 1'
#
loop_
_entity.id
_entity.type
_entity.pdbx_description
1 polymer ?
#
loop_
_entity_poly.entity_id
_entity_poly.type
_entity_poly.pdbx_seq_one_letter_code
_entity_poly.pdbx_strand_id
1 'polypeptide(L)'
;MAMPPSEVLQKMQQMLHAATPSISSENVNSMSSQFCCTRLEIEVLASADPVHWLMQQHPLPRVYFSDQTRELCIAGVGATDIVHASDYSETALWQRLTISNLRARYYGGLRFDKNRSCGEEWSCFGGGIFILPQFDLQLCEGRCYFGCHLRWHAGSADEVAPSWASAVASALEVLSKLSDTLAPVRAPVQALPAVLEVEHALSHDAWEAAVGRVLDGVRDGSWSKVVLAQRTTLRLSQPLEALHVLRCLIEGEEHGARAPPPPRDGARAPTAGGVRRTAYLFLMQLDGETAFLGVSPEQLFSLRGRALSTEALAGTRRRGGTDADDAQLGAQLLSSDKDLREVLAVRDFLTEALAEACETISHSEPFLLTQKHVQHICLSFNATLKSTETRAQPATRGKAARRGPGALTNGAATDTDTAASSSAAASHAAAGRVLSLLHPTPAVCGTPRAAAFGQIAAAETFDRGLYAGPFGYASASGCDFCVGIRSALFRGATAHLFAGAGIVRGSEPGAEWEEVHVKMRNFSSLFPRVSRLGRSLLRVHWLRRSALEDFLLSIDAAVRPLVARSTPRPGAALSLPRVAFFAFKVSRPYFYLVTIWLYLIPTGRRADLWASVPFWIGLLYNTMPLNLLTYLMNDLADVEVDSENPRKRSSMLVGVRARGAALRTAVPLTAATQLLFLAAFSCVCGVTRTLLWFSAVVGVNWLYNYGPQLSSNYAPLDLLCPCGYMLVIPLSCALNRLPTPEPRVWVHTLFFIVRSQLWIQTFDLDYDAQAGRRTSAVLLGLKRTQAALAALLLAEAAFVHAYFRDWALRSFSLASFGLLMLQVSCGDRTKKPSPAEIKTTFIVLGLGGYGLLVQVWLNGAFNPDETLSA
;
A
#
# COMPACT_ATOMS: atom_id res chain seq x y z
N MET A 1 -14.20 -3.69 39.81
CA MET A 1 -13.18 -4.75 39.63
C MET A 1 -13.12 -5.03 38.14
N ALA A 2 -11.93 -5.09 37.56
CA ALA A 2 -11.78 -5.33 36.12
C ALA A 2 -12.35 -6.72 35.76
N MET A 3 -12.93 -6.86 34.56
CA MET A 3 -13.69 -8.05 34.12
C MET A 3 -13.03 -8.74 32.93
N PRO A 4 -13.05 -10.08 32.83
CA PRO A 4 -12.50 -10.77 31.66
C PRO A 4 -13.30 -10.41 30.39
N PRO A 5 -12.64 -10.30 29.23
CA PRO A 5 -13.30 -9.89 27.99
C PRO A 5 -14.57 -10.68 27.62
N SER A 6 -14.60 -11.99 27.92
CA SER A 6 -15.73 -12.88 27.63
C SER A 6 -17.01 -12.57 28.41
N GLU A 7 -16.94 -11.81 29.50
CA GLU A 7 -18.09 -11.51 30.39
C GLU A 7 -18.62 -10.09 30.22
N VAL A 8 -17.89 -9.23 29.50
CA VAL A 8 -18.14 -7.77 29.43
C VAL A 8 -19.52 -7.47 28.84
N LEU A 9 -19.91 -8.09 27.72
CA LEU A 9 -21.22 -7.84 27.11
C LEU A 9 -22.37 -8.30 27.99
N GLN A 10 -22.25 -9.49 28.59
CA GLN A 10 -23.28 -10.02 29.50
C GLN A 10 -23.45 -9.09 30.71
N LYS A 11 -22.35 -8.59 31.27
CA LYS A 11 -22.40 -7.63 32.36
C LYS A 11 -23.03 -6.30 31.95
N MET A 12 -22.68 -5.77 30.77
CA MET A 12 -23.29 -4.55 30.24
C MET A 12 -24.81 -4.74 30.05
N GLN A 13 -25.24 -5.89 29.55
CA GLN A 13 -26.64 -6.23 29.41
C GLN A 13 -27.36 -6.25 30.77
N GLN A 14 -26.75 -6.87 31.79
CA GLN A 14 -27.28 -6.87 33.16
C GLN A 14 -27.38 -5.44 33.72
N MET A 15 -26.36 -4.60 33.49
CA MET A 15 -26.36 -3.20 33.93
C MET A 15 -27.49 -2.41 33.25
N LEU A 16 -27.70 -2.62 31.95
CA LEU A 16 -28.79 -1.96 31.21
C LEU A 16 -30.18 -2.42 31.68
N HIS A 17 -30.37 -3.72 31.96
CA HIS A 17 -31.64 -4.21 32.52
C HIS A 17 -31.89 -3.71 33.95
N ALA A 18 -30.85 -3.64 34.79
CA ALA A 18 -30.93 -3.06 36.13
C ALA A 18 -31.15 -1.53 36.08
N ALA A 19 -30.71 -0.88 35.00
CA ALA A 19 -30.96 0.51 34.71
C ALA A 19 -32.42 0.79 34.28
N THR A 20 -33.14 -0.20 33.71
CA THR A 20 -34.50 -0.01 33.19
C THR A 20 -35.51 0.55 34.22
N PRO A 21 -35.59 0.05 35.47
CA PRO A 21 -36.56 0.54 36.45
C PRO A 21 -36.06 1.69 37.37
N SER A 22 -34.79 2.10 37.29
CA SER A 22 -34.10 2.82 38.40
C SER A 22 -34.09 4.35 38.34
N ILE A 23 -34.79 4.98 37.39
CA ILE A 23 -35.11 6.42 37.47
C ILE A 23 -36.59 6.56 37.79
N SER A 24 -36.95 6.34 39.05
CA SER A 24 -38.25 6.73 39.58
C SER A 24 -38.34 8.26 39.62
N SER A 25 -39.54 8.78 39.39
CA SER A 25 -39.93 10.19 39.28
C SER A 25 -39.53 11.11 40.44
N GLU A 26 -38.87 10.62 41.49
CA GLU A 26 -38.52 11.42 42.68
C GLU A 26 -37.20 12.22 42.52
N ASN A 27 -36.27 11.78 41.66
CA ASN A 27 -35.00 12.52 41.42
C ASN A 27 -35.09 13.56 40.27
N VAL A 28 -36.25 13.68 39.62
CA VAL A 28 -36.47 14.56 38.46
C VAL A 28 -36.86 15.98 38.86
N ASN A 29 -37.30 16.19 40.11
CA ASN A 29 -37.90 17.46 40.56
C ASN A 29 -36.95 18.66 40.72
N SER A 30 -35.65 18.54 40.43
CA SER A 30 -34.71 19.68 40.40
C SER A 30 -34.04 19.93 39.04
N MET A 31 -34.27 19.09 38.02
CA MET A 31 -33.63 19.21 36.70
C MET A 31 -34.65 19.63 35.63
N SER A 32 -35.13 20.87 35.71
CA SER A 32 -35.98 21.45 34.66
C SER A 32 -35.17 21.72 33.39
N SER A 33 -35.62 21.19 32.24
CA SER A 33 -35.24 21.51 30.85
C SER A 33 -33.89 21.01 30.28
N GLN A 34 -33.09 20.21 30.99
CA GLN A 34 -31.76 19.80 30.49
C GLN A 34 -31.69 18.37 29.95
N PHE A 35 -31.04 18.20 28.80
CA PHE A 35 -30.63 16.89 28.29
C PHE A 35 -29.56 16.28 29.19
N CYS A 36 -29.71 14.99 29.50
CA CYS A 36 -28.76 14.23 30.30
C CYS A 36 -28.02 13.22 29.41
N CYS A 37 -26.75 12.95 29.75
CA CYS A 37 -25.98 11.87 29.15
C CYS A 37 -25.33 11.04 30.25
N THR A 38 -25.68 9.75 30.30
CA THR A 38 -25.16 8.77 31.24
C THR A 38 -24.23 7.83 30.51
N ARG A 39 -23.02 7.62 31.01
CA ARG A 39 -22.11 6.57 30.52
C ARG A 39 -22.06 5.44 31.53
N LEU A 40 -22.50 4.25 31.12
CA LEU A 40 -22.24 3.01 31.84
C LEU A 40 -20.91 2.47 31.34
N GLU A 41 -20.02 2.04 32.22
CA GLU A 41 -18.71 1.54 31.81
C GLU A 41 -18.20 0.40 32.69
N ILE A 42 -17.41 -0.47 32.06
CA ILE A 42 -16.80 -1.64 32.65
C ILE A 42 -15.32 -1.60 32.31
N GLU A 43 -14.47 -1.71 33.32
CA GLU A 43 -13.03 -1.90 33.12
C GLU A 43 -12.73 -3.35 32.70
N VAL A 44 -11.90 -3.53 31.67
CA VAL A 44 -11.57 -4.84 31.09
C VAL A 44 -10.18 -5.29 31.56
N LEU A 45 -10.06 -6.54 32.03
CA LEU A 45 -8.84 -7.14 32.62
C LEU A 45 -7.66 -7.32 31.65
N ALA A 46 -7.90 -7.23 30.34
CA ALA A 46 -6.91 -7.51 29.30
C ALA A 46 -6.69 -6.31 28.38
N SER A 47 -5.50 -6.23 27.75
CA SER A 47 -5.16 -5.28 26.70
C SER A 47 -5.93 -5.58 25.40
N ALA A 48 -7.26 -5.47 25.45
CA ALA A 48 -8.09 -5.52 24.27
C ALA A 48 -7.75 -4.31 23.39
N ASP A 49 -7.36 -4.58 22.14
CA ASP A 49 -7.02 -3.55 21.17
C ASP A 49 -8.33 -3.02 20.53
N PRO A 50 -8.62 -1.71 20.67
CA PRO A 50 -9.80 -1.10 20.08
C PRO A 50 -9.99 -1.41 18.59
N VAL A 51 -8.92 -1.47 17.77
CA VAL A 51 -9.10 -1.73 16.34
C VAL A 51 -9.58 -3.15 16.07
N HIS A 52 -9.06 -4.13 16.82
CA HIS A 52 -9.44 -5.52 16.66
C HIS A 52 -10.90 -5.75 17.05
N TRP A 53 -11.36 -5.12 18.13
CA TRP A 53 -12.77 -5.13 18.50
C TRP A 53 -13.63 -4.52 17.40
N LEU A 54 -13.26 -3.34 16.88
CA LEU A 54 -14.03 -2.65 15.84
C LEU A 54 -14.20 -3.47 14.56
N MET A 55 -13.16 -4.19 14.15
CA MET A 55 -13.18 -5.07 12.96
C MET A 55 -14.17 -6.22 13.06
N GLN A 56 -14.63 -6.56 14.26
CA GLN A 56 -15.61 -7.62 14.51
C GLN A 56 -17.04 -7.06 14.62
N GLN A 57 -17.21 -5.74 14.60
CA GLN A 57 -18.51 -5.10 14.76
C GLN A 57 -19.16 -4.76 13.42
N HIS A 58 -20.46 -5.03 13.33
CA HIS A 58 -21.29 -4.68 12.19
C HIS A 58 -22.07 -3.36 12.33
N PRO A 59 -22.55 -2.95 13.54
CA PRO A 59 -23.32 -1.72 13.67
C PRO A 59 -22.60 -0.47 13.16
N LEU A 60 -23.37 0.41 12.55
CA LEU A 60 -22.94 1.70 12.02
C LEU A 60 -23.61 2.84 12.82
N PRO A 61 -23.02 4.05 12.85
CA PRO A 61 -21.71 4.40 12.32
C PRO A 61 -20.56 3.74 13.11
N ARG A 62 -19.37 3.68 12.52
CA ARG A 62 -18.13 3.22 13.17
C ARG A 62 -17.12 4.37 13.24
N VAL A 63 -16.52 4.54 14.40
CA VAL A 63 -15.50 5.56 14.67
C VAL A 63 -14.26 4.89 15.21
N TYR A 64 -13.10 5.30 14.71
CA TYR A 64 -11.81 5.01 15.33
C TYR A 64 -11.03 6.31 15.49
N PHE A 65 -10.39 6.49 16.64
CA PHE A 65 -9.47 7.59 16.87
C PHE A 65 -8.32 7.12 17.75
N SER A 66 -7.11 7.51 17.39
CA SER A 66 -5.93 7.34 18.20
C SER A 66 -5.03 8.57 18.10
N ASP A 67 -4.56 9.04 19.25
CA ASP A 67 -3.64 10.16 19.35
C ASP A 67 -2.22 9.80 18.88
N GLN A 68 -1.33 10.79 18.85
CA GLN A 68 0.06 10.59 18.40
C GLN A 68 0.88 9.71 19.36
N THR A 69 0.50 9.60 20.64
CA THR A 69 1.23 8.84 21.66
C THR A 69 0.73 7.40 21.78
N ARG A 70 -0.43 7.08 21.18
CA ARG A 70 -1.18 5.82 21.37
C ARG A 70 -1.68 5.62 22.81
N GLU A 71 -1.59 6.65 23.66
CA GLU A 71 -2.10 6.58 25.03
C GLU A 71 -3.63 6.64 25.05
N LEU A 72 -4.21 7.30 24.06
CA LEU A 72 -5.64 7.28 23.78
C LEU A 72 -5.89 6.53 22.47
N CYS A 73 -6.57 5.40 22.54
CA CYS A 73 -7.09 4.66 21.38
C CYS A 73 -8.56 4.30 21.62
N ILE A 74 -9.42 4.61 20.66
CA ILE A 74 -10.87 4.46 20.81
C ILE A 74 -11.44 3.82 19.56
N ALA A 75 -12.32 2.87 19.78
CA ALA A 75 -13.20 2.33 18.76
C ALA A 75 -14.64 2.48 19.24
N GLY A 76 -15.52 2.98 18.39
CA GLY A 76 -16.92 3.21 18.72
C GLY A 76 -17.85 2.71 17.62
N VAL A 77 -19.04 2.25 18.02
CA VAL A 77 -20.09 1.75 17.13
C VAL A 77 -21.46 2.25 17.53
N GLY A 78 -22.32 2.47 16.54
CA GLY A 78 -23.60 3.11 16.72
C GLY A 78 -23.44 4.59 17.13
N ALA A 79 -24.56 5.31 17.24
CA ALA A 79 -24.54 6.69 17.70
C ALA A 79 -25.66 6.90 18.71
N THR A 80 -25.31 7.47 19.86
CA THR A 80 -26.29 8.00 20.84
C THR A 80 -26.72 9.41 20.45
N ASP A 81 -25.81 10.18 19.86
CA ASP A 81 -26.06 11.52 19.36
C ASP A 81 -25.13 11.82 18.18
N ILE A 82 -25.64 12.59 17.22
CA ILE A 82 -24.91 13.07 16.06
C ILE A 82 -25.14 14.57 15.96
N VAL A 83 -24.04 15.33 15.95
CA VAL A 83 -24.06 16.78 15.80
C VAL A 83 -23.58 17.10 14.40
N HIS A 84 -24.47 17.62 13.58
CA HIS A 84 -24.08 18.26 12.33
C HIS A 84 -23.68 19.70 12.63
N ALA A 85 -22.49 20.07 12.18
CA ALA A 85 -21.94 21.41 12.35
C ALA A 85 -21.85 22.11 10.99
N SER A 86 -22.32 23.35 10.91
CA SER A 86 -22.21 24.17 9.68
C SER A 86 -21.05 25.18 9.72
N ASP A 87 -20.53 25.52 10.92
CA ASP A 87 -19.39 26.45 11.09
C ASP A 87 -18.51 26.06 12.30
N TYR A 88 -17.27 26.58 12.33
CA TYR A 88 -16.24 26.37 13.36
C TYR A 88 -16.64 26.96 14.73
N SER A 89 -17.47 28.00 14.75
CA SER A 89 -17.94 28.65 15.98
C SER A 89 -19.23 28.04 16.54
N GLU A 90 -19.78 27.01 15.91
CA GLU A 90 -21.14 26.58 16.27
C GLU A 90 -21.26 26.07 17.69
N THR A 91 -22.11 26.76 18.43
CA THR A 91 -22.48 26.49 19.81
C THR A 91 -23.10 25.11 19.99
N ALA A 92 -23.65 24.46 18.96
CA ALA A 92 -24.41 23.21 19.10
C ALA A 92 -23.58 22.02 19.62
N LEU A 93 -22.33 21.87 19.19
CA LEU A 93 -21.40 20.88 19.75
C LEU A 93 -21.01 21.27 21.17
N TRP A 94 -20.53 22.51 21.34
CA TRP A 94 -20.02 23.03 22.60
C TRP A 94 -21.08 23.10 23.72
N GLN A 95 -22.35 23.32 23.37
CA GLN A 95 -23.51 23.28 24.27
C GLN A 95 -23.81 21.85 24.75
N ARG A 96 -23.54 20.83 23.91
CA ARG A 96 -23.67 19.42 24.29
C ARG A 96 -22.55 18.94 25.20
N LEU A 97 -21.43 19.65 25.28
CA LEU A 97 -20.28 19.28 26.11
C LEU A 97 -20.40 19.72 27.58
N THR A 98 -21.55 20.26 28.01
CA THR A 98 -21.85 20.52 29.43
C THR A 98 -22.04 19.24 30.26
N ILE A 99 -21.97 18.08 29.63
CA ILE A 99 -22.06 16.75 30.25
C ILE A 99 -20.86 16.53 31.18
N SER A 100 -21.08 16.35 32.48
CA SER A 100 -20.06 16.18 33.53
C SER A 100 -19.25 14.86 33.46
N ASN A 101 -19.34 14.09 32.37
CA ASN A 101 -18.71 12.78 32.25
C ASN A 101 -17.34 12.87 31.55
N LEU A 102 -16.27 12.53 32.28
CA LEU A 102 -14.88 12.67 31.84
C LEU A 102 -14.50 11.85 30.59
N ARG A 103 -15.22 10.77 30.26
CA ARG A 103 -14.91 9.86 29.13
C ARG A 103 -15.89 9.91 27.96
N ALA A 104 -16.97 10.69 28.06
CA ALA A 104 -17.86 10.93 26.94
C ALA A 104 -17.22 11.94 25.98
N ARG A 105 -16.97 11.54 24.73
CA ARG A 105 -16.38 12.41 23.71
C ARG A 105 -17.12 12.28 22.39
N TYR A 106 -17.28 13.40 21.73
CA TYR A 106 -17.78 13.50 20.38
C TYR A 106 -16.60 13.48 19.41
N TYR A 107 -16.60 12.56 18.45
CA TYR A 107 -15.53 12.40 17.46
C TYR A 107 -15.99 12.83 16.09
N GLY A 108 -15.13 13.52 15.36
CA GLY A 108 -15.40 13.87 13.99
C GLY A 108 -14.62 15.07 13.52
N GLY A 109 -15.17 15.80 12.57
CA GLY A 109 -14.44 16.85 11.90
C GLY A 109 -15.30 17.83 11.16
N LEU A 110 -14.65 18.89 10.71
CA LEU A 110 -15.22 19.99 9.98
C LEU A 110 -14.55 20.09 8.61
N ARG A 111 -15.28 20.65 7.64
CA ARG A 111 -14.73 20.85 6.30
C ARG A 111 -13.59 21.86 6.29
N PHE A 112 -12.73 21.77 5.29
CA PHE A 112 -11.71 22.79 5.01
C PHE A 112 -12.33 24.10 4.50
N ASP A 113 -13.33 24.00 3.63
CA ASP A 113 -14.07 25.15 3.09
C ASP A 113 -15.55 25.03 3.45
N LYS A 114 -15.98 25.91 4.35
CA LYS A 114 -17.37 26.01 4.80
C LYS A 114 -18.28 26.76 3.83
N ASN A 115 -17.72 27.61 2.97
CA ASN A 115 -18.48 28.46 2.06
C ASN A 115 -18.72 27.79 0.70
N ARG A 116 -17.91 26.78 0.36
CA ARG A 116 -18.09 25.98 -0.86
C ARG A 116 -19.24 25.01 -0.72
N SER A 117 -20.01 24.85 -1.80
CA SER A 117 -21.05 23.82 -1.91
C SER A 117 -20.46 22.43 -1.64
N CYS A 118 -21.14 21.64 -0.82
CA CYS A 118 -20.73 20.28 -0.50
C CYS A 118 -20.69 19.41 -1.77
N GLY A 119 -19.52 18.86 -2.10
CA GLY A 119 -19.40 17.88 -3.18
C GLY A 119 -20.24 16.64 -2.88
N GLU A 120 -20.74 15.99 -3.93
CA GLU A 120 -21.59 14.80 -3.80
C GLU A 120 -20.92 13.69 -2.97
N GLU A 121 -19.61 13.54 -3.10
CA GLU A 121 -18.81 12.59 -2.34
C GLU A 121 -18.74 12.85 -0.83
N TRP A 122 -19.02 14.08 -0.40
CA TRP A 122 -19.00 14.49 1.01
C TRP A 122 -20.40 14.65 1.60
N SER A 123 -21.46 14.36 0.84
CA SER A 123 -22.85 14.61 1.21
C SER A 123 -23.23 14.03 2.59
N CYS A 124 -22.78 12.82 2.93
CA CYS A 124 -23.06 12.19 4.22
C CYS A 124 -22.37 12.85 5.42
N PHE A 125 -21.27 13.58 5.20
CA PHE A 125 -20.57 14.33 6.26
C PHE A 125 -21.13 15.75 6.44
N GLY A 126 -21.82 16.30 5.43
CA GLY A 126 -22.37 17.65 5.47
C GLY A 126 -21.28 18.72 5.66
N GLY A 127 -21.62 19.81 6.37
CA GLY A 127 -20.72 20.91 6.78
C GLY A 127 -19.62 20.49 7.78
N GLY A 128 -19.88 19.39 8.48
CA GLY A 128 -19.14 18.93 9.64
C GLY A 128 -20.02 17.98 10.42
N ILE A 129 -19.42 16.97 11.03
CA ILE A 129 -20.14 15.92 11.76
C ILE A 129 -19.33 15.46 12.96
N PHE A 130 -20.01 15.29 14.08
CA PHE A 130 -19.46 14.79 15.33
C PHE A 130 -20.38 13.75 15.94
N ILE A 131 -19.82 12.59 16.30
CA ILE A 131 -20.58 11.42 16.76
C ILE A 131 -20.19 11.10 18.20
N LEU A 132 -21.19 10.95 19.06
CA LEU A 132 -21.05 10.27 20.34
C LEU A 132 -21.41 8.79 20.13
N PRO A 133 -20.43 7.86 20.17
CA PRO A 133 -20.70 6.45 19.89
C PRO A 133 -21.67 5.84 20.90
N GLN A 134 -22.56 4.94 20.46
CA GLN A 134 -23.48 4.24 21.38
C GLN A 134 -22.72 3.31 22.32
N PHE A 135 -21.79 2.53 21.75
CA PHE A 135 -20.83 1.73 22.49
C PHE A 135 -19.42 2.08 22.06
N ASP A 136 -18.48 2.03 22.99
CA ASP A 136 -17.07 2.19 22.67
C ASP A 136 -16.17 1.29 23.51
N LEU A 137 -14.97 1.04 22.97
CA LEU A 137 -13.85 0.48 23.69
C LEU A 137 -12.74 1.53 23.70
N GLN A 138 -12.43 2.05 24.88
CA GLN A 138 -11.42 3.10 25.07
C GLN A 138 -10.21 2.55 25.83
N LEU A 139 -9.05 2.56 25.18
CA LEU A 139 -7.76 2.44 25.83
C LEU A 139 -7.29 3.84 26.21
N CYS A 140 -7.14 4.09 27.51
CA CYS A 140 -6.67 5.36 28.07
C CYS A 140 -5.61 5.05 29.14
N GLU A 141 -4.40 5.57 28.98
CA GLU A 141 -3.32 5.46 30.00
C GLU A 141 -3.06 4.00 30.44
N GLY A 142 -3.09 3.07 29.48
CA GLY A 142 -2.85 1.64 29.72
C GLY A 142 -4.04 0.88 30.32
N ARG A 143 -5.18 1.53 30.57
CA ARG A 143 -6.42 0.89 31.04
C ARG A 143 -7.47 0.86 29.93
N CYS A 144 -8.23 -0.23 29.86
CA CYS A 144 -9.23 -0.44 28.82
C CYS A 144 -10.64 -0.44 29.42
N TYR A 145 -11.54 0.34 28.83
CA TYR A 145 -12.92 0.52 29.29
C TYR A 145 -13.89 0.25 28.16
N PHE A 146 -14.85 -0.64 28.39
CA PHE A 146 -16.01 -0.81 27.53
C PHE A 146 -17.16 0.07 28.05
N GLY A 147 -17.65 0.99 27.21
CA GLY A 147 -18.66 1.97 27.57
C GLY A 147 -19.93 1.87 26.75
N CYS A 148 -21.05 2.26 27.36
CA CYS A 148 -22.34 2.51 26.73
C CYS A 148 -22.79 3.93 27.07
N HIS A 149 -23.07 4.75 26.07
CA HIS A 149 -23.61 6.09 26.26
C HIS A 149 -25.13 6.11 26.11
N LEU A 150 -25.81 6.78 27.03
CA LEU A 150 -27.26 6.92 27.05
C LEU A 150 -27.59 8.40 27.12
N ARG A 151 -28.17 8.94 26.04
CA ARG A 151 -28.72 10.30 26.04
C ARG A 151 -30.21 10.21 26.32
N TRP A 152 -30.70 11.01 27.25
CA TRP A 152 -32.10 10.98 27.67
C TRP A 152 -32.55 12.36 28.16
N HIS A 153 -33.86 12.55 28.24
CA HIS A 153 -34.47 13.76 28.77
C HIS A 153 -35.31 13.46 30.02
N ALA A 154 -35.33 14.39 30.98
CA ALA A 154 -36.01 14.24 32.27
C ALA A 154 -37.45 14.79 32.28
N GLY A 155 -37.83 15.65 31.33
CA GLY A 155 -39.15 16.28 31.19
C GLY A 155 -40.20 15.51 30.37
N SER A 156 -41.41 16.07 30.26
CA SER A 156 -42.58 15.45 29.60
C SER A 156 -42.41 15.28 28.09
N ALA A 157 -43.11 14.27 27.54
CA ALA A 157 -42.94 13.61 26.25
C ALA A 157 -43.06 14.45 24.94
N ASP A 158 -43.00 15.79 25.01
CA ASP A 158 -43.20 16.68 23.85
C ASP A 158 -41.88 17.17 23.20
N GLU A 159 -40.69 16.77 23.70
CA GLU A 159 -39.41 17.07 23.07
C GLU A 159 -38.80 15.87 22.32
N VAL A 160 -38.06 16.16 21.24
CA VAL A 160 -37.47 15.23 20.24
C VAL A 160 -36.50 14.17 20.83
N ALA A 161 -36.14 14.23 22.11
CA ALA A 161 -35.18 13.30 22.72
C ALA A 161 -35.83 12.08 23.38
N PRO A 162 -35.13 10.92 23.40
CA PRO A 162 -35.66 9.70 23.97
C PRO A 162 -35.83 9.82 25.50
N SER A 163 -36.90 9.21 26.01
CA SER A 163 -37.02 8.93 27.44
C SER A 163 -35.90 7.98 27.90
N TRP A 164 -35.63 7.92 29.20
CA TRP A 164 -34.67 6.97 29.76
C TRP A 164 -34.92 5.52 29.29
N ALA A 165 -36.18 5.08 29.35
CA ALA A 165 -36.57 3.74 28.91
C ALA A 165 -36.29 3.53 27.41
N SER A 166 -36.54 4.54 26.57
CA SER A 166 -36.24 4.48 25.13
C SER A 166 -34.72 4.44 24.86
N ALA A 167 -33.93 5.21 25.60
CA ALA A 167 -32.47 5.21 25.50
C ALA A 167 -31.88 3.83 25.88
N VAL A 168 -32.37 3.23 26.97
CA VAL A 168 -31.96 1.88 27.40
C VAL A 168 -32.40 0.83 26.39
N ALA A 169 -33.62 0.92 25.85
CA ALA A 169 -34.12 -0.01 24.83
C ALA A 169 -33.27 0.05 23.54
N SER A 170 -32.93 1.25 23.07
CA SER A 170 -32.03 1.46 21.93
C SER A 170 -30.64 0.86 22.19
N ALA A 171 -30.09 1.08 23.38
CA ALA A 171 -28.81 0.49 23.76
C ALA A 171 -28.85 -1.04 23.79
N LEU A 172 -29.90 -1.65 24.32
CA LEU A 172 -30.09 -3.11 24.32
C LEU A 172 -30.21 -3.67 22.90
N GLU A 173 -30.91 -2.95 22.00
CA GLU A 173 -31.02 -3.35 20.60
C GLU A 173 -29.65 -3.36 19.91
N VAL A 174 -28.84 -2.30 20.08
CA VAL A 174 -27.49 -2.24 19.49
C VAL A 174 -26.58 -3.29 20.15
N LEU A 175 -26.65 -3.47 21.47
CA LEU A 175 -25.88 -4.48 22.22
C LEU A 175 -26.13 -5.88 21.68
N SER A 176 -27.37 -6.22 21.33
CA SER A 176 -27.74 -7.52 20.75
C SER A 176 -27.10 -7.80 19.39
N LYS A 177 -26.61 -6.77 18.69
CA LYS A 177 -25.95 -6.84 17.39
C LYS A 177 -24.42 -6.79 17.49
N LEU A 178 -23.87 -6.64 18.70
CA LEU A 178 -22.42 -6.63 18.91
C LEU A 178 -21.86 -8.05 18.93
N SER A 179 -20.62 -8.18 18.45
CA SER A 179 -19.86 -9.41 18.60
C SER A 179 -19.32 -9.53 20.02
N ASP A 180 -19.43 -10.72 20.60
CA ASP A 180 -19.05 -11.09 21.96
C ASP A 180 -17.55 -11.30 22.17
N THR A 181 -16.77 -11.29 21.09
CA THR A 181 -15.33 -11.48 21.12
C THR A 181 -14.57 -10.16 21.12
N LEU A 182 -13.63 -10.07 22.06
CA LEU A 182 -12.57 -9.06 22.13
C LEU A 182 -11.21 -9.65 21.72
N ALA A 183 -11.21 -10.85 21.11
CA ALA A 183 -9.99 -11.51 20.66
C ALA A 183 -9.37 -10.79 19.44
N PRO A 184 -8.04 -10.85 19.26
CA PRO A 184 -7.40 -10.28 18.08
C PRO A 184 -7.86 -10.95 16.78
N VAL A 185 -8.23 -10.14 15.79
CA VAL A 185 -8.52 -10.60 14.42
C VAL A 185 -7.21 -10.99 13.73
N ARG A 186 -7.10 -12.25 13.28
CA ARG A 186 -5.90 -12.79 12.61
C ARG A 186 -5.98 -12.64 11.09
N ALA A 187 -4.87 -12.25 10.47
CA ALA A 187 -4.66 -12.18 9.00
C ALA A 187 -5.62 -11.21 8.28
N PRO A 188 -5.30 -10.75 7.05
CA PRO A 188 -6.18 -9.82 6.34
C PRO A 188 -7.55 -10.45 6.10
N VAL A 189 -8.61 -9.81 6.61
CA VAL A 189 -10.01 -10.22 6.43
C VAL A 189 -10.42 -10.21 4.96
N GLN A 190 -9.78 -9.36 4.15
CA GLN A 190 -9.99 -9.22 2.71
C GLN A 190 -8.63 -8.99 2.03
N ALA A 191 -8.38 -9.58 0.85
CA ALA A 191 -7.25 -9.15 0.03
C ALA A 191 -7.52 -7.73 -0.53
N LEU A 192 -6.54 -6.83 -0.43
CA LEU A 192 -6.70 -5.47 -0.96
C LEU A 192 -6.98 -5.50 -2.47
N PRO A 193 -8.03 -4.78 -2.93
CA PRO A 193 -8.46 -4.81 -4.32
C PRO A 193 -7.42 -4.18 -5.23
N ALA A 194 -7.37 -4.66 -6.48
CA ALA A 194 -6.43 -4.14 -7.44
C ALA A 194 -6.89 -2.81 -8.02
N VAL A 195 -5.94 -1.91 -8.30
CA VAL A 195 -6.22 -0.63 -8.94
C VAL A 195 -6.44 -0.84 -10.44
N LEU A 196 -7.68 -0.61 -10.88
CA LEU A 196 -8.10 -0.68 -12.29
C LEU A 196 -7.78 0.61 -13.04
N GLU A 197 -8.05 1.75 -12.41
CA GLU A 197 -7.87 3.07 -13.02
C GLU A 197 -7.36 4.07 -11.98
N VAL A 198 -6.59 5.04 -12.46
CA VAL A 198 -6.07 6.15 -11.67
C VAL A 198 -6.42 7.42 -12.42
N GLU A 199 -7.16 8.29 -11.78
CA GLU A 199 -7.57 9.59 -12.31
C GLU A 199 -7.10 10.69 -11.36
N HIS A 200 -6.58 11.77 -11.91
CA HIS A 200 -6.13 12.93 -11.15
C HIS A 200 -7.07 14.10 -11.42
N ALA A 201 -7.58 14.75 -10.37
CA ALA A 201 -8.54 15.84 -10.51
C ALA A 201 -7.95 17.04 -11.27
N LEU A 202 -6.67 17.33 -11.03
CA LEU A 202 -5.86 18.18 -11.90
C LEU A 202 -4.99 17.28 -12.78
N SER A 203 -5.06 17.42 -14.11
CA SER A 203 -4.08 16.82 -15.01
C SER A 203 -2.68 17.39 -14.71
N HIS A 204 -1.64 16.73 -15.21
CA HIS A 204 -0.27 17.22 -15.04
C HIS A 204 -0.13 18.66 -15.57
N ASP A 205 -0.62 18.93 -16.79
CA ASP A 205 -0.57 20.26 -17.39
C ASP A 205 -1.41 21.29 -16.61
N ALA A 206 -2.58 20.89 -16.10
CA ALA A 206 -3.42 21.77 -15.28
C ALA A 206 -2.76 22.10 -13.93
N TRP A 207 -2.04 21.13 -13.35
CA TRP A 207 -1.23 21.33 -12.15
C TRP A 207 -0.07 22.29 -12.42
N GLU A 208 0.70 22.08 -13.49
CA GLU A 208 1.80 22.99 -13.86
C GLU A 208 1.29 24.41 -14.08
N ALA A 209 0.17 24.57 -14.78
CA ALA A 209 -0.45 25.87 -14.97
C ALA A 209 -0.94 26.50 -13.64
N ALA A 210 -1.47 25.70 -12.71
CA ALA A 210 -1.89 26.18 -11.39
C ALA A 210 -0.69 26.62 -10.54
N VAL A 211 0.39 25.83 -10.51
CA VAL A 211 1.65 26.20 -9.84
C VAL A 211 2.24 27.47 -10.46
N GLY A 212 2.25 27.57 -11.79
CA GLY A 212 2.68 28.78 -12.50
C GLY A 212 1.92 30.02 -12.05
N ARG A 213 0.57 29.99 -12.04
CA ARG A 213 -0.25 31.11 -11.56
C ARG A 213 0.05 31.49 -10.11
N VAL A 214 0.29 30.49 -9.25
CA VAL A 214 0.68 30.77 -7.86
C VAL A 214 2.05 31.44 -7.80
N LEU A 215 3.03 30.97 -8.57
CA LEU A 215 4.37 31.57 -8.63
C LEU A 215 4.33 33.00 -9.16
N ASP A 216 3.47 33.28 -10.15
CA ASP A 216 3.26 34.64 -10.67
C ASP A 216 2.77 35.56 -9.54
N GLY A 217 1.75 35.13 -8.78
CA GLY A 217 1.27 35.88 -7.61
C GLY A 217 2.31 36.03 -6.48
N VAL A 218 3.24 35.08 -6.34
CA VAL A 218 4.39 35.21 -5.41
C VAL A 218 5.39 36.26 -5.88
N ARG A 219 5.57 36.43 -7.20
CA ARG A 219 6.45 37.47 -7.75
C ARG A 219 5.82 38.86 -7.61
N ASP A 220 4.52 38.95 -7.83
CA ASP A 220 3.76 40.22 -7.76
C ASP A 220 3.40 40.62 -6.33
N GLY A 221 3.68 39.77 -5.34
CA GLY A 221 3.48 40.06 -3.92
C GLY A 221 2.06 39.83 -3.41
N SER A 222 1.18 39.22 -4.21
CA SER A 222 -0.20 38.88 -3.82
C SER A 222 -0.26 37.89 -2.65
N TRP A 223 0.74 37.00 -2.56
CA TRP A 223 0.91 36.03 -1.48
C TRP A 223 2.37 35.57 -1.37
N SER A 224 2.78 35.09 -0.20
CA SER A 224 4.09 34.46 0.00
C SER A 224 4.05 32.94 -0.13
N LYS A 225 2.88 32.32 0.10
CA LYS A 225 2.68 30.87 0.00
C LYS A 225 1.21 30.56 -0.34
N VAL A 226 0.99 29.56 -1.20
CA VAL A 226 -0.33 28.93 -1.41
C VAL A 226 -0.14 27.43 -1.47
N VAL A 227 -1.01 26.68 -0.79
CA VAL A 227 -0.95 25.22 -0.73
C VAL A 227 -1.99 24.66 -1.68
N LEU A 228 -1.53 24.13 -2.82
CA LEU A 228 -2.38 23.46 -3.79
C LEU A 228 -2.51 21.98 -3.43
N ALA A 229 -3.73 21.47 -3.50
CA ALA A 229 -4.04 20.07 -3.28
C ALA A 229 -4.32 19.34 -4.60
N GLN A 230 -4.05 18.03 -4.57
CA GLN A 230 -4.40 17.09 -5.60
C GLN A 230 -5.31 16.02 -5.00
N ARG A 231 -6.35 15.64 -5.75
CA ARG A 231 -7.16 14.45 -5.50
C ARG A 231 -6.82 13.41 -6.56
N THR A 232 -6.36 12.24 -6.11
CA THR A 232 -6.16 11.07 -6.98
C THR A 232 -7.23 10.04 -6.68
N THR A 233 -8.09 9.79 -7.66
CA THR A 233 -9.16 8.78 -7.59
C THR A 233 -8.63 7.44 -8.10
N LEU A 234 -8.72 6.41 -7.26
CA LEU A 234 -8.46 5.03 -7.62
C LEU A 234 -9.79 4.31 -7.83
N ARG A 235 -9.98 3.71 -9.01
CA ARG A 235 -11.06 2.73 -9.22
C ARG A 235 -10.52 1.34 -8.88
N LEU A 236 -11.17 0.68 -7.95
CA LEU A 236 -10.75 -0.61 -7.39
C LEU A 236 -11.55 -1.74 -8.04
N SER A 237 -10.97 -2.95 -8.04
CA SER A 237 -11.59 -4.13 -8.67
C SER A 237 -12.86 -4.63 -7.98
N GLN A 238 -13.05 -4.26 -6.71
CA GLN A 238 -14.21 -4.60 -5.89
C GLN A 238 -14.35 -3.55 -4.75
N PRO A 239 -15.52 -3.48 -4.09
CA PRO A 239 -15.68 -2.69 -2.87
C PRO A 239 -14.65 -3.05 -1.80
N LEU A 240 -14.24 -2.05 -1.02
CA LEU A 240 -13.18 -2.17 -0.01
C LEU A 240 -13.76 -2.00 1.40
N GLU A 241 -13.39 -2.90 2.32
CA GLU A 241 -13.64 -2.68 3.74
C GLU A 241 -12.63 -1.67 4.31
N ALA A 242 -13.13 -0.49 4.70
CA ALA A 242 -12.30 0.61 5.20
C ALA A 242 -11.52 0.26 6.49
N LEU A 243 -12.10 -0.56 7.37
CA LEU A 243 -11.40 -1.06 8.55
C LEU A 243 -10.17 -1.90 8.21
N HIS A 244 -10.18 -2.59 7.06
CA HIS A 244 -9.01 -3.34 6.61
C HIS A 244 -7.86 -2.41 6.22
N VAL A 245 -8.15 -1.28 5.57
CA VAL A 245 -7.16 -0.23 5.27
C VAL A 245 -6.59 0.34 6.55
N LEU A 246 -7.45 0.71 7.51
CA LEU A 246 -7.02 1.22 8.81
C LEU A 246 -6.06 0.25 9.50
N ARG A 247 -6.35 -1.06 9.47
CA ARG A 247 -5.46 -2.07 10.03
C ARG A 247 -4.09 -2.10 9.35
N CYS A 248 -4.05 -2.06 8.02
CA CYS A 248 -2.79 -2.00 7.28
C CYS A 248 -1.98 -0.72 7.58
N LEU A 249 -2.65 0.41 7.85
CA LEU A 249 -1.98 1.64 8.26
C LEU A 249 -1.37 1.52 9.66
N ILE A 250 -2.10 0.97 10.62
CA ILE A 250 -1.61 0.71 12.00
C ILE A 250 -0.36 -0.17 11.96
N GLU A 251 -0.45 -1.34 11.32
CA GLU A 251 0.68 -2.27 11.19
C GLU A 251 1.84 -1.61 10.43
N GLY A 252 1.51 -0.79 9.43
CA GLY A 252 2.48 -0.05 8.65
C GLY A 252 3.27 0.97 9.46
N GLU A 253 2.66 1.65 10.42
CA GLU A 253 3.32 2.62 11.32
C GLU A 253 4.19 1.91 12.36
N GLU A 254 3.73 0.77 12.90
CA GLU A 254 4.49 -0.03 13.87
C GLU A 254 5.77 -0.63 13.28
N HIS A 255 5.71 -1.17 12.05
CA HIS A 255 6.85 -1.83 11.39
C HIS A 255 7.76 -0.87 10.61
N GLY A 256 7.26 0.29 10.19
CA GLY A 256 7.94 1.19 9.26
C GLY A 256 8.88 2.20 9.89
N ALA A 257 8.80 2.41 11.19
CA ALA A 257 9.45 3.53 11.85
C ALA A 257 10.83 3.12 12.40
N ARG A 258 11.91 3.32 11.62
CA ARG A 258 13.29 3.25 12.15
C ARG A 258 13.48 4.27 13.28
N ALA A 259 14.21 3.90 14.33
CA ALA A 259 14.51 4.81 15.44
C ALA A 259 15.30 6.03 14.92
N PRO A 260 14.98 7.25 15.37
CA PRO A 260 15.77 8.42 14.98
C PRO A 260 17.22 8.26 15.45
N PRO A 261 18.21 8.74 14.68
CA PRO A 261 19.60 8.74 15.14
C PRO A 261 19.76 9.66 16.37
N PRO A 262 20.63 9.30 17.34
CA PRO A 262 20.88 10.17 18.48
C PRO A 262 21.50 11.50 18.03
N PRO A 263 21.11 12.64 18.64
CA PRO A 263 21.68 13.94 18.30
C PRO A 263 23.19 13.97 18.59
N ARG A 264 23.97 14.58 17.69
CA ARG A 264 25.44 14.61 17.76
C ARG A 264 26.01 15.52 18.86
N ASP A 265 25.23 16.46 19.40
CA ASP A 265 25.76 17.54 20.24
C ASP A 265 25.15 17.61 21.66
N GLY A 266 24.72 16.48 22.24
CA GLY A 266 24.23 16.45 23.64
C GLY A 266 22.95 17.25 23.92
N ALA A 267 22.45 18.02 22.94
CA ALA A 267 21.13 18.61 22.93
C ALA A 267 20.11 17.48 22.86
N ARG A 268 19.52 17.15 24.02
CA ARG A 268 18.34 16.27 24.07
C ARG A 268 17.32 16.83 23.07
N ALA A 269 16.89 16.00 22.10
CA ALA A 269 15.59 16.23 21.48
C ALA A 269 14.60 16.48 22.63
N PRO A 270 13.75 17.52 22.58
CA PRO A 270 12.79 17.78 23.64
C PRO A 270 11.79 16.62 23.67
N THR A 271 12.17 15.57 24.38
CA THR A 271 11.31 14.47 24.75
C THR A 271 10.43 15.01 25.85
N ALA A 272 9.26 15.54 25.49
CA ALA A 272 8.15 15.51 26.43
C ALA A 272 7.93 14.03 26.81
N GLY A 273 8.43 13.62 27.98
CA GLY A 273 8.12 12.32 28.60
C GLY A 273 8.75 11.04 28.02
N GLY A 274 9.68 11.09 27.06
CA GLY A 274 10.32 9.87 26.52
C GLY A 274 9.41 9.00 25.65
N VAL A 275 8.20 9.47 25.32
CA VAL A 275 7.25 8.77 24.44
C VAL A 275 7.51 9.16 22.98
N ARG A 276 7.63 8.15 22.11
CA ARG A 276 7.80 8.34 20.67
C ARG A 276 6.50 8.91 20.07
N ARG A 277 6.51 10.14 19.56
CA ARG A 277 5.39 10.68 18.77
C ARG A 277 5.27 9.94 17.43
N THR A 278 4.09 9.40 17.17
CA THR A 278 3.67 8.81 15.89
C THR A 278 2.64 9.74 15.22
N ALA A 279 1.81 9.22 14.31
CA ALA A 279 0.72 9.97 13.69
C ALA A 279 -0.64 9.69 14.35
N TYR A 280 -1.52 10.70 14.39
CA TYR A 280 -2.93 10.49 14.63
C TYR A 280 -3.47 9.48 13.63
N LEU A 281 -4.26 8.53 14.11
CA LEU A 281 -5.02 7.62 13.25
C LEU A 281 -6.50 7.85 13.49
N PHE A 282 -7.24 8.00 12.41
CA PHE A 282 -8.68 8.16 12.51
C PHE A 282 -9.41 7.45 11.39
N LEU A 283 -10.63 7.04 11.69
CA LEU A 283 -11.61 6.56 10.73
C LEU A 283 -13.00 6.99 11.20
N MET A 284 -13.81 7.44 10.25
CA MET A 284 -15.23 7.68 10.43
C MET A 284 -15.96 7.04 9.25
N GLN A 285 -16.74 6.00 9.54
CA GLN A 285 -17.54 5.26 8.58
C GLN A 285 -19.01 5.42 8.96
N LEU A 286 -19.74 6.22 8.17
CA LEU A 286 -21.11 6.60 8.49
C LEU A 286 -22.12 5.55 8.03
N ASP A 287 -21.83 4.94 6.88
CA ASP A 287 -22.65 3.92 6.24
C ASP A 287 -21.77 2.74 5.76
N GLY A 288 -22.37 1.77 5.08
CA GLY A 288 -21.67 0.57 4.61
C GLY A 288 -20.67 0.81 3.47
N GLU A 289 -20.70 1.97 2.83
CA GLU A 289 -19.91 2.25 1.62
C GLU A 289 -18.91 3.38 1.80
N THR A 290 -19.19 4.33 2.68
CA THR A 290 -18.47 5.59 2.80
C THR A 290 -17.68 5.68 4.09
N ALA A 291 -16.37 5.88 3.97
CA ALA A 291 -15.48 6.06 5.10
C ALA A 291 -14.40 7.11 4.81
N PHE A 292 -14.19 8.02 5.76
CA PHE A 292 -13.05 8.94 5.76
C PHE A 292 -12.04 8.48 6.79
N LEU A 293 -10.77 8.39 6.39
CA LEU A 293 -9.71 7.85 7.25
C LEU A 293 -8.37 8.50 6.96
N GLY A 294 -7.47 8.56 7.95
CA GLY A 294 -6.21 9.28 7.83
C GLY A 294 -5.13 8.93 8.84
N VAL A 295 -3.90 9.32 8.49
CA VAL A 295 -2.66 9.10 9.27
C VAL A 295 -1.92 10.43 9.43
N SER A 296 -2.50 11.34 10.21
CA SER A 296 -2.03 12.73 10.27
C SER A 296 -0.86 12.91 11.24
N PRO A 297 0.29 13.45 10.81
CA PRO A 297 1.34 13.87 11.74
C PRO A 297 1.01 15.15 12.50
N GLU A 298 0.03 15.94 12.07
CA GLU A 298 -0.07 17.35 12.44
C GLU A 298 -1.20 17.58 13.44
N GLN A 299 -0.83 17.99 14.65
CA GLN A 299 -1.74 18.49 15.67
C GLN A 299 -2.18 19.91 15.30
N LEU A 300 -3.48 20.12 15.10
CA LEU A 300 -4.03 21.46 14.94
C LEU A 300 -4.02 22.18 16.30
N PHE A 301 -4.63 21.58 17.32
CA PHE A 301 -4.44 21.97 18.72
C PHE A 301 -5.02 20.91 19.66
N SER A 302 -4.50 20.88 20.89
CA SER A 302 -5.08 20.15 22.01
C SER A 302 -5.29 21.13 23.15
N LEU A 303 -6.47 21.10 23.77
CA LEU A 303 -6.85 21.96 24.88
C LEU A 303 -7.33 21.12 26.06
N ARG A 304 -6.63 21.19 27.20
CA ARG A 304 -7.03 20.55 28.45
C ARG A 304 -7.11 21.61 29.55
N GLY A 305 -8.33 21.86 30.04
CA GLY A 305 -8.58 23.04 30.88
C GLY A 305 -8.17 24.32 30.14
N ARG A 306 -7.15 25.03 30.65
CA ARG A 306 -6.57 26.22 30.00
C ARG A 306 -5.26 25.95 29.25
N ALA A 307 -4.70 24.76 29.38
CA ALA A 307 -3.44 24.39 28.75
C ALA A 307 -3.69 24.02 27.29
N LEU A 308 -3.11 24.78 26.39
CA LEU A 308 -3.19 24.61 24.94
C LEU A 308 -1.82 24.15 24.42
N SER A 309 -1.83 23.15 23.55
CA SER A 309 -0.68 22.79 22.73
C SER A 309 -1.03 22.78 21.25
N THR A 310 -0.07 23.14 20.40
CA THR A 310 -0.17 23.10 18.94
C THR A 310 1.24 22.94 18.36
N GLU A 311 1.41 22.92 17.04
CA GLU A 311 2.72 22.81 16.42
C GLU A 311 2.81 23.51 15.06
N ALA A 312 3.98 24.07 14.79
CA ALA A 312 4.35 24.50 13.45
C ALA A 312 5.04 23.33 12.74
N LEU A 313 4.35 22.72 11.78
CA LEU A 313 4.88 21.60 11.00
C LEU A 313 4.98 22.01 9.52
N ALA A 314 6.19 22.10 8.99
CA ALA A 314 6.43 22.39 7.57
C ALA A 314 7.84 21.93 7.15
N GLY A 315 8.14 22.04 5.84
CA GLY A 315 9.35 21.47 5.26
C GLY A 315 9.25 19.94 5.20
N THR A 316 9.53 19.35 4.04
CA THR A 316 9.36 17.91 3.85
C THR A 316 10.51 17.34 3.06
N ARG A 317 11.11 16.24 3.56
CA ARG A 317 12.00 15.40 2.75
C ARG A 317 11.64 13.93 2.87
N ARG A 318 12.00 13.17 1.84
CA ARG A 318 11.91 11.70 1.86
C ARG A 318 12.83 11.11 2.93
N ARG A 319 12.50 9.91 3.38
CA ARG A 319 13.42 9.08 4.18
C ARG A 319 14.54 8.49 3.30
N GLY A 320 15.70 8.27 3.91
CA GLY A 320 16.87 7.64 3.29
C GLY A 320 16.76 6.12 3.22
N GLY A 321 17.56 5.48 2.36
CA GLY A 321 17.62 4.01 2.26
C GLY A 321 18.37 3.36 3.43
N THR A 322 19.35 4.08 3.99
CA THR A 322 20.20 3.71 5.13
C THR A 322 20.11 4.78 6.22
N ASP A 323 20.53 4.47 7.44
CA ASP A 323 20.43 5.44 8.55
C ASP A 323 21.36 6.65 8.35
N ALA A 324 22.48 6.44 7.67
CA ALA A 324 23.40 7.52 7.29
C ALA A 324 22.79 8.45 6.22
N ASP A 325 22.16 7.88 5.19
CA ASP A 325 21.45 8.65 4.14
C ASP A 325 20.25 9.41 4.75
N ASP A 326 19.52 8.76 5.65
CA ASP A 326 18.38 9.38 6.34
C ASP A 326 18.79 10.57 7.22
N ALA A 327 19.87 10.41 8.00
CA ALA A 327 20.44 11.48 8.80
C ALA A 327 20.98 12.64 7.94
N GLN A 328 21.60 12.33 6.80
CA GLN A 328 22.08 13.33 5.85
C GLN A 328 20.92 14.14 5.25
N LEU A 329 19.85 13.47 4.81
CA LEU A 329 18.64 14.12 4.31
C LEU A 329 17.96 14.97 5.38
N GLY A 330 17.98 14.52 6.64
CA GLY A 330 17.47 15.29 7.78
C GLY A 330 18.29 16.55 8.06
N ALA A 331 19.63 16.44 8.05
CA ALA A 331 20.53 17.58 8.21
C ALA A 331 20.39 18.60 7.06
N GLN A 332 20.21 18.11 5.82
CA GLN A 332 19.91 18.96 4.66
C GLN A 332 18.56 19.67 4.79
N LEU A 333 17.54 19.00 5.34
CA LEU A 333 16.25 19.62 5.61
C LEU A 333 16.38 20.75 6.64
N LEU A 334 17.06 20.50 7.77
CA LEU A 334 17.27 21.51 8.82
C LEU A 334 18.15 22.69 8.39
N SER A 335 19.00 22.53 7.37
CA SER A 335 19.88 23.59 6.86
C SER A 335 19.35 24.28 5.59
N SER A 336 18.18 23.88 5.10
CA SER A 336 17.57 24.45 3.90
C SER A 336 16.85 25.75 4.21
N ASP A 337 17.33 26.87 3.67
CA ASP A 337 16.70 28.19 3.82
C ASP A 337 15.24 28.21 3.36
N LYS A 338 14.91 27.49 2.27
CA LYS A 338 13.53 27.38 1.77
C LYS A 338 12.65 26.70 2.82
N ASP A 339 13.06 25.52 3.28
CA ASP A 339 12.26 24.69 4.20
C ASP A 339 12.11 25.36 5.57
N LEU A 340 13.16 26.03 6.06
CA LEU A 340 13.11 26.82 7.29
C LEU A 340 12.15 28.02 7.18
N ARG A 341 12.15 28.75 6.06
CA ARG A 341 11.19 29.86 5.87
C ARG A 341 9.75 29.38 5.91
N GLU A 342 9.48 28.19 5.37
CA GLU A 342 8.14 27.61 5.44
C GLU A 342 7.68 27.34 6.87
N VAL A 343 8.54 26.77 7.73
CA VAL A 343 8.16 26.49 9.12
C VAL A 343 8.07 27.76 9.96
N LEU A 344 8.94 28.75 9.70
CA LEU A 344 8.92 30.04 10.38
C LEU A 344 7.65 30.84 10.05
N ALA A 345 7.16 30.78 8.81
CA ALA A 345 5.88 31.40 8.45
C ALA A 345 4.70 30.80 9.24
N VAL A 346 4.73 29.50 9.52
CA VAL A 346 3.72 28.86 10.38
C VAL A 346 3.90 29.28 11.84
N ARG A 347 5.15 29.34 12.34
CA ARG A 347 5.47 29.83 13.70
C ARG A 347 4.92 31.24 13.93
N ASP A 348 5.17 32.16 13.01
CA ASP A 348 4.77 33.56 13.13
C ASP A 348 3.24 33.68 13.16
N PHE A 349 2.58 32.98 12.25
CA PHE A 349 1.13 32.88 12.23
C PHE A 349 0.56 32.33 13.55
N LEU A 350 1.10 31.23 14.08
CA LEU A 350 0.64 30.66 15.34
C LEU A 350 0.86 31.62 16.50
N THR A 351 1.98 32.34 16.52
CA THR A 351 2.30 33.32 17.56
C THR A 351 1.28 34.47 17.56
N GLU A 352 0.98 35.02 16.39
CA GLU A 352 -0.04 36.07 16.23
C GLU A 352 -1.44 35.58 16.61
N ALA A 353 -1.86 34.43 16.07
CA ALA A 353 -3.19 33.87 16.32
C ALA A 353 -3.39 33.51 17.80
N LEU A 354 -2.39 32.93 18.47
CA LEU A 354 -2.48 32.58 19.88
C LEU A 354 -2.44 33.83 20.79
N ALA A 355 -1.76 34.92 20.40
CA ALA A 355 -1.71 36.14 21.21
C ALA A 355 -3.10 36.75 21.46
N GLU A 356 -4.06 36.50 20.57
CA GLU A 356 -5.45 36.94 20.74
C GLU A 356 -6.15 36.22 21.90
N ALA A 357 -5.88 34.94 22.12
CA ALA A 357 -6.61 34.08 23.06
C ALA A 357 -5.80 33.63 24.28
N CYS A 358 -4.47 33.70 24.22
CA CYS A 358 -3.56 33.17 25.25
C CYS A 358 -2.83 34.28 26.01
N GLU A 359 -2.52 34.02 27.28
CA GLU A 359 -1.75 34.90 28.15
C GLU A 359 -0.25 34.56 28.16
N THR A 360 0.08 33.28 27.98
CA THR A 360 1.46 32.80 27.81
C THR A 360 1.55 31.99 26.53
N ILE A 361 2.65 32.15 25.81
CA ILE A 361 2.98 31.41 24.59
C ILE A 361 4.48 31.10 24.64
N SER A 362 4.82 29.85 24.38
CA SER A 362 6.20 29.39 24.27
C SER A 362 6.28 28.35 23.17
N HIS A 363 7.43 28.24 22.50
CA HIS A 363 7.67 27.20 21.52
C HIS A 363 9.09 26.63 21.67
N SER A 364 9.28 25.40 21.19
CA SER A 364 10.60 24.77 21.14
C SER A 364 11.48 25.36 20.03
N GLU A 365 12.76 25.00 20.05
CA GLU A 365 13.61 25.08 18.85
C GLU A 365 13.11 24.10 17.77
N PRO A 366 13.43 24.34 16.47
CA PRO A 366 13.10 23.43 15.39
C PRO A 366 13.75 22.04 15.57
N PHE A 367 12.98 20.98 15.37
CA PHE A 367 13.48 19.61 15.39
C PHE A 367 12.89 18.77 14.24
N LEU A 368 13.49 17.60 13.98
CA LEU A 368 13.00 16.68 12.95
C LEU A 368 11.91 15.75 13.49
N LEU A 369 10.70 15.89 12.96
CA LEU A 369 9.63 14.90 13.14
C LEU A 369 9.71 13.86 12.03
N THR A 370 10.09 12.63 12.38
CA THR A 370 10.29 11.54 11.41
C THR A 370 9.06 10.64 11.30
N GLN A 371 8.57 10.44 10.07
CA GLN A 371 7.48 9.52 9.74
C GLN A 371 7.98 8.37 8.86
N LYS A 372 7.10 7.40 8.55
CA LYS A 372 7.43 6.23 7.72
C LYS A 372 8.07 6.56 6.36
N HIS A 373 7.53 7.53 5.63
CA HIS A 373 7.98 7.86 4.26
C HIS A 373 8.66 9.22 4.13
N VAL A 374 8.45 10.11 5.10
CA VAL A 374 8.95 11.49 5.08
C VAL A 374 9.45 11.92 6.45
N GLN A 375 10.18 13.03 6.49
CA GLN A 375 10.58 13.76 7.68
C GLN A 375 10.28 15.24 7.51
N HIS A 376 9.92 15.89 8.62
CA HIS A 376 9.43 17.26 8.67
C HIS A 376 10.20 18.11 9.68
N ILE A 377 10.20 19.42 9.50
CA ILE A 377 10.64 20.36 10.54
C ILE A 377 9.43 20.68 11.42
N CYS A 378 9.58 20.55 12.73
CA CYS A 378 8.53 20.79 13.71
C CYS A 378 9.00 21.76 14.81
N LEU A 379 8.12 22.66 15.23
CA LEU A 379 8.24 23.42 16.49
C LEU A 379 6.99 23.15 17.32
N SER A 380 7.16 22.68 18.55
CA SER A 380 6.05 22.44 19.47
C SER A 380 5.71 23.71 20.24
N PHE A 381 4.44 24.09 20.28
CA PHE A 381 3.93 25.24 21.02
C PHE A 381 3.19 24.80 22.28
N ASN A 382 3.43 25.51 23.38
CA ASN A 382 2.64 25.43 24.61
C ASN A 382 2.16 26.83 24.97
N ALA A 383 0.87 26.96 25.26
CA ALA A 383 0.22 28.21 25.60
C ALA A 383 -0.83 28.02 26.68
N THR A 384 -1.16 29.09 27.40
CA THR A 384 -2.25 29.10 28.38
C THR A 384 -3.32 30.10 27.93
N LEU A 385 -4.58 29.68 27.86
CA LEU A 385 -5.70 30.58 27.55
C LEU A 385 -5.85 31.68 28.61
N LYS A 386 -6.25 32.90 28.20
CA LYS A 386 -6.56 34.02 29.10
C LYS A 386 -7.68 33.64 30.08
N SER A 387 -7.61 34.14 31.31
CA SER A 387 -8.72 33.96 32.26
C SER A 387 -9.95 34.73 31.76
N THR A 388 -11.11 34.08 31.73
CA THR A 388 -12.39 34.77 31.59
C THR A 388 -12.72 35.39 32.95
N GLU A 389 -12.13 36.56 33.27
CA GLU A 389 -12.68 37.38 34.33
C GLU A 389 -14.05 37.90 33.89
N THR A 390 -15.10 37.39 34.52
CA THR A 390 -16.42 38.00 34.48
C THR A 390 -16.27 39.41 35.03
N ARG A 391 -16.12 40.41 34.15
CA ARG A 391 -16.14 41.82 34.53
C ARG A 391 -17.56 42.15 34.96
N ALA A 392 -17.91 41.82 36.20
CA ALA A 392 -19.12 42.29 36.84
C ALA A 392 -19.08 43.82 36.83
N GLN A 393 -19.93 44.44 36.01
CA GLN A 393 -20.21 45.85 36.11
C GLN A 393 -20.64 46.16 37.56
N PRO A 394 -20.11 47.20 38.21
CA PRO A 394 -20.48 47.51 39.57
C PRO A 394 -21.95 47.94 39.58
N ALA A 395 -22.82 47.05 40.06
CA ALA A 395 -24.19 47.39 40.36
C ALA A 395 -24.19 48.48 41.44
N THR A 396 -24.84 49.58 41.10
CA THR A 396 -25.10 50.74 41.94
C THR A 396 -25.60 50.35 43.33
N ARG A 397 -24.94 50.88 44.37
CA ARG A 397 -25.34 50.79 45.78
C ARG A 397 -26.79 51.23 45.99
N GLY A 398 -27.68 50.27 46.24
CA GLY A 398 -29.01 50.46 46.80
C GLY A 398 -29.03 50.07 48.29
N LYS A 399 -29.71 50.89 49.10
CA LYS A 399 -29.68 50.94 50.56
C LYS A 399 -30.26 49.71 51.29
N ALA A 400 -29.65 49.48 52.45
CA ALA A 400 -30.01 48.65 53.60
C ALA A 400 -31.51 48.44 53.92
N ALA A 401 -31.84 47.23 54.41
CA ALA A 401 -32.87 47.01 55.43
C ALA A 401 -32.50 45.82 56.35
N ARG A 402 -32.60 46.07 57.66
CA ARG A 402 -32.34 45.17 58.80
C ARG A 402 -33.45 44.13 59.02
N ARG A 403 -33.08 42.92 59.48
CA ARG A 403 -33.73 41.98 60.44
C ARG A 403 -32.80 40.75 60.48
N GLY A 404 -32.38 40.08 61.55
CA GLY A 404 -32.74 39.86 62.97
C GLY A 404 -32.23 38.42 63.28
N PRO A 405 -31.64 38.11 64.45
CA PRO A 405 -30.84 36.89 64.62
C PRO A 405 -31.70 35.68 65.02
N GLY A 406 -31.49 34.52 64.40
CA GLY A 406 -32.18 33.30 64.79
C GLY A 406 -31.70 32.03 64.09
N ALA A 407 -31.17 31.11 64.90
CA ALA A 407 -31.10 29.65 64.73
C ALA A 407 -30.16 29.04 63.67
N LEU A 408 -29.16 28.34 64.20
CA LEU A 408 -28.23 27.43 63.56
C LEU A 408 -28.90 26.12 63.06
N THR A 409 -28.16 25.47 62.16
CA THR A 409 -28.11 24.05 61.75
C THR A 409 -29.07 23.55 60.66
N ASN A 410 -28.56 23.44 59.43
CA ASN A 410 -28.39 22.15 58.74
C ASN A 410 -27.67 22.30 57.38
N GLY A 411 -26.66 21.44 57.17
CA GLY A 411 -26.23 20.93 55.86
C GLY A 411 -25.66 21.91 54.84
N ALA A 412 -24.33 22.01 54.80
CA ALA A 412 -23.60 22.62 53.68
C ALA A 412 -23.86 21.83 52.37
N ALA A 413 -24.75 22.34 51.52
CA ALA A 413 -24.71 22.07 50.09
C ALA A 413 -23.54 22.89 49.52
N THR A 414 -22.53 22.21 49.02
CA THR A 414 -21.32 22.80 48.47
C THR A 414 -21.63 23.57 47.19
N ASP A 415 -21.33 24.88 47.18
CA ASP A 415 -21.32 25.81 46.03
C ASP A 415 -20.32 25.44 44.90
N THR A 416 -19.93 24.16 44.80
CA THR A 416 -18.92 23.66 43.86
C THR A 416 -19.48 23.39 42.46
N ASP A 417 -20.76 23.04 42.32
CA ASP A 417 -21.36 22.64 41.03
C ASP A 417 -21.70 23.83 40.11
N THR A 418 -22.04 24.99 40.68
CA THR A 418 -22.28 26.25 39.93
C THR A 418 -20.98 26.90 39.44
N ALA A 419 -19.89 26.78 40.20
CA ALA A 419 -18.56 27.25 39.77
C ALA A 419 -17.93 26.35 38.70
N ALA A 420 -18.10 25.03 38.81
CA ALA A 420 -17.58 24.08 37.82
C ALA A 420 -18.28 24.21 36.45
N SER A 421 -19.62 24.33 36.44
CA SER A 421 -20.41 24.46 35.21
C SER A 421 -20.15 25.78 34.46
N SER A 422 -19.95 26.89 35.18
CA SER A 422 -19.59 28.19 34.57
C SER A 422 -18.17 28.18 33.98
N SER A 423 -17.21 27.51 34.61
CA SER A 423 -15.85 27.38 34.07
C SER A 423 -15.77 26.46 32.84
N ALA A 424 -16.57 25.39 32.80
CA ALA A 424 -16.63 24.47 31.66
C ALA A 424 -17.24 25.15 30.43
N ALA A 425 -18.33 25.91 30.59
CA ALA A 425 -18.94 26.68 29.51
C ALA A 425 -17.99 27.73 28.90
N ALA A 426 -17.21 28.42 29.75
CA ALA A 426 -16.17 29.35 29.30
C ALA A 426 -15.03 28.64 28.53
N SER A 427 -14.63 27.45 28.98
CA SER A 427 -13.63 26.62 28.31
C SER A 427 -14.08 26.14 26.92
N HIS A 428 -15.36 25.74 26.78
CA HIS A 428 -15.91 25.29 25.49
C HIS A 428 -16.02 26.42 24.46
N ALA A 429 -16.46 27.61 24.88
CA ALA A 429 -16.47 28.78 24.00
C ALA A 429 -15.05 29.16 23.55
N ALA A 430 -14.06 29.00 24.43
CA ALA A 430 -12.66 29.23 24.08
C ALA A 430 -12.14 28.22 23.05
N ALA A 431 -12.53 26.94 23.13
CA ALA A 431 -12.14 25.91 22.17
C ALA A 431 -12.62 26.22 20.73
N GLY A 432 -13.89 26.61 20.55
CA GLY A 432 -14.42 27.02 19.25
C GLY A 432 -13.74 28.29 18.70
N ARG A 433 -13.37 29.22 19.58
CA ARG A 433 -12.58 30.42 19.20
C ARG A 433 -11.18 30.06 18.74
N VAL A 434 -10.46 29.22 19.48
CA VAL A 434 -9.11 28.74 19.12
C VAL A 434 -9.13 28.04 17.77
N LEU A 435 -10.08 27.13 17.56
CA LEU A 435 -10.27 26.44 16.29
C LEU A 435 -10.41 27.43 15.11
N SER A 436 -11.25 28.47 15.28
CA SER A 436 -11.48 29.51 14.27
C SER A 436 -10.26 30.40 14.01
N LEU A 437 -9.43 30.63 15.03
CA LEU A 437 -8.18 31.39 14.90
C LEU A 437 -7.14 30.58 14.12
N LEU A 438 -6.98 29.30 14.44
CA LEU A 438 -5.91 28.46 13.91
C LEU A 438 -6.24 27.89 12.52
N HIS A 439 -7.50 27.55 12.23
CA HIS A 439 -7.88 26.93 10.96
C HIS A 439 -8.42 27.94 9.93
N PRO A 440 -8.03 27.83 8.63
CA PRO A 440 -6.97 26.97 8.11
C PRO A 440 -5.58 27.51 8.43
N THR A 441 -4.64 26.59 8.70
CA THR A 441 -3.24 26.96 8.95
C THR A 441 -2.53 27.32 7.64
N PRO A 442 -1.45 28.12 7.68
CA PRO A 442 -0.60 28.35 6.50
C PRO A 442 0.01 27.07 5.90
N ALA A 443 0.11 25.99 6.68
CA ALA A 443 0.64 24.71 6.23
C ALA A 443 -0.31 23.99 5.25
N VAL A 444 -1.62 24.24 5.33
CA VAL A 444 -2.63 23.65 4.43
C VAL A 444 -3.38 24.64 3.53
N CYS A 445 -3.24 25.94 3.79
CA CYS A 445 -3.83 27.01 2.98
C CYS A 445 -2.77 27.91 2.34
N GLY A 446 -2.05 28.70 3.15
CA GLY A 446 -1.04 29.64 2.67
C GLY A 446 -1.11 30.99 3.38
N THR A 447 -0.33 31.96 2.88
CA THR A 447 -0.14 33.27 3.50
C THR A 447 -0.07 34.36 2.42
N PRO A 448 -0.82 35.48 2.55
CA PRO A 448 -1.90 35.72 3.52
C PRO A 448 -3.10 34.79 3.32
N ARG A 449 -3.75 34.39 4.43
CA ARG A 449 -4.80 33.35 4.45
C ARG A 449 -5.93 33.62 3.45
N ALA A 450 -6.50 34.82 3.45
CA ALA A 450 -7.66 35.14 2.60
C ALA A 450 -7.35 35.06 1.10
N ALA A 451 -6.19 35.59 0.69
CA ALA A 451 -5.76 35.56 -0.70
C ALA A 451 -5.41 34.13 -1.16
N ALA A 452 -4.68 33.38 -0.33
CA ALA A 452 -4.37 31.98 -0.60
C ALA A 452 -5.62 31.11 -0.73
N PHE A 453 -6.62 31.34 0.14
CA PHE A 453 -7.89 30.62 0.10
C PHE A 453 -8.67 30.89 -1.20
N GLY A 454 -8.74 32.15 -1.64
CA GLY A 454 -9.34 32.51 -2.93
C GLY A 454 -8.64 31.84 -4.12
N GLN A 455 -7.31 31.77 -4.09
CA GLN A 455 -6.53 31.09 -5.12
C GLN A 455 -6.74 29.57 -5.14
N ILE A 456 -6.86 28.94 -3.97
CA ILE A 456 -7.22 27.52 -3.84
C ILE A 456 -8.59 27.26 -4.48
N ALA A 457 -9.59 28.08 -4.15
CA ALA A 457 -10.93 27.94 -4.69
C ALA A 457 -10.96 28.09 -6.23
N ALA A 458 -10.10 28.95 -6.79
CA ALA A 458 -9.98 29.14 -8.23
C ALA A 458 -9.19 28.01 -8.94
N ALA A 459 -8.19 27.43 -8.26
CA ALA A 459 -7.30 26.43 -8.86
C ALA A 459 -7.84 24.99 -8.76
N GLU A 460 -8.55 24.66 -7.68
CA GLU A 460 -8.96 23.28 -7.38
C GLU A 460 -10.37 22.97 -7.89
N THR A 461 -10.44 22.05 -8.85
CA THR A 461 -11.68 21.57 -9.48
C THR A 461 -12.50 20.61 -8.61
N PHE A 462 -12.03 20.30 -7.41
CA PHE A 462 -12.66 19.38 -6.48
C PHE A 462 -12.84 20.01 -5.11
N ASP A 463 -13.73 19.42 -4.32
CA ASP A 463 -13.99 19.81 -2.95
C ASP A 463 -13.11 19.01 -1.98
N ARG A 464 -12.34 19.71 -1.14
CA ARG A 464 -11.50 19.06 -0.11
C ARG A 464 -12.34 18.35 0.96
N GLY A 465 -13.56 18.81 1.24
CA GLY A 465 -14.39 18.27 2.32
C GLY A 465 -13.61 18.22 3.65
N LEU A 466 -13.54 17.04 4.28
CA LEU A 466 -12.77 16.85 5.53
C LEU A 466 -11.25 16.79 5.33
N TYR A 467 -10.75 16.63 4.10
CA TYR A 467 -9.30 16.71 3.85
C TYR A 467 -8.78 18.11 4.17
N ALA A 468 -7.66 18.16 4.90
CA ALA A 468 -7.07 19.39 5.45
C ALA A 468 -7.96 20.18 6.43
N GLY A 469 -9.17 19.72 6.73
CA GLY A 469 -10.04 20.27 7.77
C GLY A 469 -9.65 19.81 9.17
N PRO A 470 -10.21 20.38 10.24
CA PRO A 470 -10.04 19.88 11.61
C PRO A 470 -10.69 18.51 11.77
N PHE A 471 -9.98 17.55 12.37
CA PHE A 471 -10.54 16.25 12.73
C PHE A 471 -10.02 15.79 14.10
N GLY A 472 -10.89 15.29 14.97
CA GLY A 472 -10.49 14.89 16.31
C GLY A 472 -11.67 14.62 17.23
N TYR A 473 -11.53 14.99 18.50
CA TYR A 473 -12.61 14.87 19.47
C TYR A 473 -12.81 16.13 20.31
N ALA A 474 -14.01 16.25 20.86
CA ALA A 474 -14.34 17.21 21.90
C ALA A 474 -15.08 16.52 23.06
N SER A 475 -14.71 16.87 24.30
CA SER A 475 -15.32 16.40 25.54
C SER A 475 -15.40 17.53 26.57
N ALA A 476 -16.08 17.30 27.69
CA ALA A 476 -16.14 18.26 28.79
C ALA A 476 -14.77 18.55 29.43
N SER A 477 -13.83 17.61 29.33
CA SER A 477 -12.48 17.74 29.87
C SER A 477 -11.51 18.47 28.92
N GLY A 478 -11.91 18.70 27.66
CA GLY A 478 -11.04 19.28 26.65
C GLY A 478 -11.30 18.75 25.24
N CYS A 479 -10.43 19.14 24.31
CA CYS A 479 -10.48 18.67 22.93
C CYS A 479 -9.09 18.42 22.37
N ASP A 480 -9.01 17.60 21.34
CA ASP A 480 -7.77 17.32 20.61
C ASP A 480 -8.12 17.17 19.13
N PHE A 481 -7.61 18.08 18.32
CA PHE A 481 -7.83 18.14 16.89
C PHE A 481 -6.51 18.04 16.15
N CYS A 482 -6.46 17.14 15.17
CA CYS A 482 -5.44 17.08 14.15
C CYS A 482 -5.92 17.80 12.88
N VAL A 483 -4.99 18.09 11.98
CA VAL A 483 -5.33 18.49 10.61
C VAL A 483 -5.60 17.23 9.80
N GLY A 484 -6.72 17.16 9.08
CA GLY A 484 -7.21 15.99 8.32
C GLY A 484 -6.40 15.68 7.06
N ILE A 485 -5.07 15.77 7.12
CA ILE A 485 -4.13 15.44 6.04
C ILE A 485 -3.73 13.96 6.07
N ARG A 486 -3.03 13.52 5.02
CA ARG A 486 -2.63 12.11 4.84
C ARG A 486 -3.85 11.20 4.98
N SER A 487 -4.92 11.60 4.30
CA SER A 487 -6.23 11.01 4.43
C SER A 487 -6.80 10.61 3.07
N ALA A 488 -7.81 9.75 3.13
CA ALA A 488 -8.51 9.23 1.98
C ALA A 488 -9.99 9.07 2.29
N LEU A 489 -10.80 9.31 1.28
CA LEU A 489 -12.25 9.05 1.29
C LEU A 489 -12.53 7.81 0.44
N PHE A 490 -13.09 6.78 1.06
CA PHE A 490 -13.53 5.57 0.40
C PHE A 490 -15.04 5.63 0.15
N ARG A 491 -15.46 5.21 -1.04
CA ARG A 491 -16.86 5.09 -1.45
C ARG A 491 -17.02 3.83 -2.31
N GLY A 492 -17.49 2.74 -1.70
CA GLY A 492 -17.63 1.44 -2.36
C GLY A 492 -16.31 0.96 -2.99
N ALA A 493 -16.26 0.87 -4.32
CA ALA A 493 -15.06 0.48 -5.09
C ALA A 493 -14.19 1.67 -5.53
N THR A 494 -14.34 2.84 -4.92
CA THR A 494 -13.59 4.05 -5.26
C THR A 494 -12.84 4.58 -4.03
N ALA A 495 -11.58 4.98 -4.22
CA ALA A 495 -10.79 5.64 -3.19
C ALA A 495 -10.27 6.99 -3.69
N HIS A 496 -10.64 8.07 -3.03
CA HIS A 496 -10.11 9.41 -3.28
C HIS A 496 -8.97 9.68 -2.30
N LEU A 497 -7.75 9.75 -2.82
CA LEU A 497 -6.55 10.05 -2.05
C LEU A 497 -6.23 11.54 -2.16
N PHE A 498 -5.88 12.17 -1.04
CA PHE A 498 -5.61 13.60 -1.00
C PHE A 498 -4.20 13.90 -0.50
N ALA A 499 -3.54 14.86 -1.13
CA ALA A 499 -2.28 15.44 -0.67
C ALA A 499 -2.10 16.84 -1.26
N GLY A 500 -1.29 17.67 -0.61
CA GLY A 500 -1.03 19.04 -1.03
C GLY A 500 0.43 19.41 -0.91
N ALA A 501 0.83 20.41 -1.70
CA ALA A 501 2.18 20.96 -1.77
C ALA A 501 2.12 22.47 -1.53
N GLY A 502 3.02 22.95 -0.68
CA GLY A 502 3.14 24.37 -0.37
C GLY A 502 3.97 25.06 -1.44
N ILE A 503 3.33 25.83 -2.31
CA ILE A 503 4.01 26.53 -3.38
C ILE A 503 4.55 27.86 -2.85
N VAL A 504 5.86 28.04 -2.95
CA VAL A 504 6.60 29.24 -2.52
C VAL A 504 7.56 29.69 -3.61
N ARG A 505 8.26 30.82 -3.40
CA ARG A 505 9.31 31.29 -4.31
C ARG A 505 10.36 30.19 -4.53
N GLY A 506 10.61 29.82 -5.78
CA GLY A 506 11.56 28.76 -6.16
C GLY A 506 10.98 27.34 -6.10
N SER A 507 9.65 27.18 -5.96
CA SER A 507 8.99 25.89 -6.23
C SER A 507 9.05 25.54 -7.70
N GLU A 508 9.29 24.26 -7.98
CA GLU A 508 9.39 23.70 -9.35
C GLU A 508 8.17 22.80 -9.62
N PRO A 509 7.32 23.09 -10.63
CA PRO A 509 6.04 22.40 -10.81
C PRO A 509 6.11 20.86 -10.80
N GLY A 510 7.10 20.29 -11.50
CA GLY A 510 7.31 18.84 -11.55
C GLY A 510 7.74 18.24 -10.20
N ALA A 511 8.55 18.94 -9.42
CA ALA A 511 8.96 18.49 -8.08
C ALA A 511 7.78 18.50 -7.10
N GLU A 512 6.93 19.54 -7.17
CA GLU A 512 5.73 19.65 -6.33
C GLU A 512 4.69 18.57 -6.70
N TRP A 513 4.59 18.20 -7.98
CA TRP A 513 3.78 17.07 -8.44
C TRP A 513 4.27 15.73 -7.84
N GLU A 514 5.58 15.49 -7.86
CA GLU A 514 6.17 14.30 -7.24
C GLU A 514 5.94 14.28 -5.73
N GLU A 515 6.06 15.44 -5.06
CA GLU A 515 5.83 15.58 -3.63
C GLU A 515 4.42 15.13 -3.25
N VAL A 516 3.37 15.64 -3.90
CA VAL A 516 1.99 15.22 -3.56
C VAL A 516 1.78 13.71 -3.75
N HIS A 517 2.39 13.10 -4.77
CA HIS A 517 2.30 11.66 -5.01
C HIS A 517 3.07 10.84 -3.97
N VAL A 518 4.24 11.30 -3.54
CA VAL A 518 4.97 10.70 -2.42
C VAL A 518 4.12 10.80 -1.15
N LYS A 519 3.43 11.92 -0.93
CA LYS A 519 2.60 12.12 0.25
C LYS A 519 1.38 11.18 0.30
N MET A 520 0.85 10.77 -0.86
CA MET A 520 -0.23 9.79 -0.98
C MET A 520 0.20 8.33 -0.81
N ARG A 521 1.52 8.03 -0.71
CA ARG A 521 2.01 6.64 -0.64
C ARG A 521 1.51 5.85 0.56
N ASN A 522 1.11 6.51 1.66
CA ASN A 522 0.48 5.84 2.81
C ASN A 522 -0.69 4.95 2.36
N PHE A 523 -1.46 5.40 1.37
CA PHE A 523 -2.57 4.63 0.80
C PHE A 523 -2.20 3.95 -0.50
N SER A 524 -1.61 4.68 -1.45
CA SER A 524 -1.45 4.17 -2.81
C SER A 524 -0.53 2.95 -2.90
N SER A 525 0.37 2.75 -1.92
CA SER A 525 1.27 1.61 -1.87
C SER A 525 0.63 0.33 -1.32
N LEU A 526 -0.52 0.46 -0.65
CA LEU A 526 -1.27 -0.68 -0.10
C LEU A 526 -1.91 -1.50 -1.22
N PHE A 527 -2.41 -0.84 -2.27
CA PHE A 527 -3.18 -1.49 -3.33
C PHE A 527 -2.27 -2.07 -4.43
N PRO A 528 -2.48 -3.34 -4.83
CA PRO A 528 -1.76 -3.92 -5.94
C PRO A 528 -2.14 -3.23 -7.26
N ARG A 529 -1.15 -2.97 -8.13
CA ARG A 529 -1.39 -2.39 -9.46
C ARG A 529 -1.53 -3.48 -10.52
N VAL A 530 -2.60 -3.40 -11.31
CA VAL A 530 -2.74 -4.24 -12.51
C VAL A 530 -1.78 -3.75 -13.60
N SER A 531 -1.12 -4.68 -14.30
CA SER A 531 -0.25 -4.35 -15.43
C SER A 531 -1.04 -3.60 -16.54
N ARG A 532 -0.37 -2.78 -17.36
CA ARG A 532 -1.04 -2.09 -18.49
C ARG A 532 -1.70 -3.07 -19.48
N LEU A 533 -1.14 -4.29 -19.60
CA LEU A 533 -1.72 -5.36 -20.40
C LEU A 533 -3.04 -5.88 -19.78
N GLY A 534 -3.07 -6.08 -18.45
CA GLY A 534 -4.29 -6.47 -17.73
C GLY A 534 -5.42 -5.45 -17.89
N ARG A 535 -5.10 -4.14 -17.87
CA ARG A 535 -6.09 -3.06 -18.13
C ARG A 535 -6.66 -3.07 -19.55
N SER A 536 -5.87 -3.49 -20.54
CA SER A 536 -6.29 -3.54 -21.94
C SER A 536 -7.10 -4.82 -22.24
N LEU A 537 -6.74 -5.94 -21.60
CA LEU A 537 -7.48 -7.20 -21.68
C LEU A 537 -8.85 -7.11 -20.99
N LEU A 538 -8.97 -6.32 -19.92
CA LEU A 538 -10.22 -6.08 -19.19
C LEU A 538 -11.25 -5.22 -19.95
N ARG A 539 -10.88 -4.52 -21.03
CA ARG A 539 -11.84 -3.79 -21.89
C ARG A 539 -12.56 -4.68 -22.90
N VAL A 540 -12.10 -5.90 -23.12
CA VAL A 540 -12.77 -6.87 -24.00
C VAL A 540 -13.75 -7.69 -23.16
N HIS A 541 -15.05 -7.42 -23.31
CA HIS A 541 -16.13 -7.96 -22.46
C HIS A 541 -16.13 -9.50 -22.31
N TRP A 542 -15.54 -10.23 -23.27
CA TRP A 542 -15.44 -11.70 -23.27
C TRP A 542 -14.31 -12.27 -22.38
N LEU A 543 -13.32 -11.48 -21.96
CA LEU A 543 -12.17 -11.95 -21.16
C LEU A 543 -12.36 -11.80 -19.63
N ARG A 544 -13.56 -11.47 -19.15
CA ARG A 544 -13.89 -11.24 -17.73
C ARG A 544 -13.73 -12.47 -16.80
N ARG A 545 -13.23 -13.59 -17.31
CA ARG A 545 -12.86 -14.79 -16.54
C ARG A 545 -11.83 -15.55 -17.37
N SER A 546 -10.56 -15.44 -17.04
CA SER A 546 -9.60 -16.45 -17.49
C SER A 546 -8.91 -17.01 -16.27
N ALA A 547 -9.32 -18.22 -15.90
CA ALA A 547 -8.70 -19.08 -14.88
C ALA A 547 -7.17 -19.17 -15.00
N LEU A 548 -6.62 -18.79 -16.16
CA LEU A 548 -5.20 -18.70 -16.43
C LEU A 548 -4.48 -17.62 -15.61
N GLU A 549 -5.08 -16.44 -15.42
CA GLU A 549 -4.43 -15.35 -14.67
C GLU A 549 -4.44 -15.65 -13.16
N ASP A 550 -5.56 -16.19 -12.66
CA ASP A 550 -5.70 -16.69 -11.28
C ASP A 550 -4.78 -17.89 -11.02
N PHE A 551 -4.60 -18.79 -11.99
CA PHE A 551 -3.67 -19.91 -11.89
C PHE A 551 -2.20 -19.46 -11.83
N LEU A 552 -1.82 -18.47 -12.64
CA LEU A 552 -0.45 -17.94 -12.64
C LEU A 552 -0.13 -17.12 -11.39
N LEU A 553 -1.10 -16.34 -10.89
CA LEU A 553 -0.97 -15.58 -9.65
C LEU A 553 -0.97 -16.49 -8.41
N SER A 554 -1.77 -17.57 -8.41
CA SER A 554 -1.76 -18.56 -7.33
C SER A 554 -0.46 -19.36 -7.27
N ILE A 555 0.15 -19.70 -8.42
CA ILE A 555 1.51 -20.26 -8.45
C ILE A 555 2.54 -19.26 -7.89
N ASP A 556 2.51 -17.99 -8.32
CA ASP A 556 3.47 -16.96 -7.83
C ASP A 556 3.33 -16.73 -6.32
N ALA A 557 2.09 -16.70 -5.81
CA ALA A 557 1.77 -16.55 -4.39
C ALA A 557 2.17 -17.78 -3.55
N ALA A 558 1.96 -19.00 -4.05
CA ALA A 558 2.38 -20.23 -3.39
C ALA A 558 3.91 -20.39 -3.34
N VAL A 559 4.62 -19.88 -4.35
CA VAL A 559 6.07 -20.02 -4.50
C VAL A 559 6.86 -18.93 -3.77
N ARG A 560 6.35 -17.69 -3.67
CA ARG A 560 7.05 -16.56 -3.01
C ARG A 560 7.62 -16.87 -1.61
N PRO A 561 6.88 -17.51 -0.69
CA PRO A 561 7.40 -17.84 0.64
C PRO A 561 8.57 -18.83 0.61
N LEU A 562 8.56 -19.75 -0.36
CA LEU A 562 9.63 -20.74 -0.58
C LEU A 562 10.88 -20.08 -1.19
N VAL A 563 10.70 -19.03 -2.00
CA VAL A 563 11.78 -18.27 -2.64
C VAL A 563 12.52 -17.36 -1.65
N ALA A 564 11.79 -16.66 -0.77
CA ALA A 564 12.40 -15.76 0.21
C ALA A 564 13.28 -16.49 1.25
N ARG A 565 13.03 -17.78 1.48
CA ARG A 565 13.75 -18.63 2.46
C ARG A 565 14.95 -19.39 1.89
N SER A 566 15.25 -19.28 0.59
CA SER A 566 16.19 -20.19 -0.12
C SER A 566 17.44 -19.52 -0.72
N THR A 567 17.63 -18.21 -0.58
CA THR A 567 18.92 -17.56 -0.95
C THR A 567 19.95 -17.77 0.17
N PRO A 568 21.06 -18.49 -0.06
CA PRO A 568 22.01 -18.82 0.99
C PRO A 568 22.73 -17.58 1.54
N ARG A 569 22.83 -17.49 2.87
CA ARG A 569 23.79 -16.59 3.54
C ARG A 569 25.17 -17.27 3.60
N PRO A 570 26.28 -16.52 3.46
CA PRO A 570 27.62 -17.11 3.46
C PRO A 570 27.92 -17.85 4.77
N GLY A 571 28.50 -19.05 4.67
CA GLY A 571 29.02 -19.84 5.80
C GLY A 571 28.09 -20.90 6.42
N ALA A 572 26.84 -21.02 5.97
CA ALA A 572 25.91 -22.03 6.51
C ALA A 572 25.91 -23.32 5.68
N ALA A 573 26.10 -24.48 6.31
CA ALA A 573 25.89 -25.79 5.69
C ALA A 573 24.43 -25.92 5.23
N LEU A 574 24.21 -26.19 3.94
CA LEU A 574 22.88 -26.32 3.34
C LEU A 574 22.34 -27.73 3.58
N SER A 575 21.06 -27.85 3.95
CA SER A 575 20.36 -29.13 3.93
C SER A 575 20.10 -29.59 2.49
N LEU A 576 20.12 -30.90 2.25
CA LEU A 576 19.91 -31.52 0.93
C LEU A 576 18.67 -30.98 0.18
N PRO A 577 17.50 -30.76 0.82
CA PRO A 577 16.32 -30.22 0.13
C PRO A 577 16.50 -28.79 -0.38
N ARG A 578 17.33 -27.99 0.31
CA ARG A 578 17.62 -26.60 -0.11
C ARG A 578 18.54 -26.56 -1.32
N VAL A 579 19.53 -27.45 -1.37
CA VAL A 579 20.42 -27.61 -2.53
C VAL A 579 19.62 -28.10 -3.75
N ALA A 580 18.74 -29.09 -3.56
CA ALA A 580 17.89 -29.60 -4.63
C ALA A 580 16.95 -28.53 -5.20
N PHE A 581 16.29 -27.75 -4.34
CA PHE A 581 15.42 -26.66 -4.78
C PHE A 581 16.20 -25.51 -5.45
N PHE A 582 17.41 -25.23 -4.97
CA PHE A 582 18.29 -24.25 -5.61
C PHE A 582 18.73 -24.71 -7.01
N ALA A 583 19.17 -25.96 -7.15
CA ALA A 583 19.53 -26.54 -8.45
C ALA A 583 18.34 -26.56 -9.42
N PHE A 584 17.13 -26.86 -8.93
CA PHE A 584 15.91 -26.79 -9.75
C PHE A 584 15.64 -25.40 -10.32
N LYS A 585 16.02 -24.33 -9.61
CA LYS A 585 15.92 -22.97 -10.15
C LYS A 585 17.02 -22.68 -11.18
N VAL A 586 18.25 -23.13 -10.91
CA VAL A 586 19.39 -22.96 -11.84
C VAL A 586 19.13 -23.65 -13.17
N SER A 587 18.43 -24.79 -13.18
CA SER A 587 18.05 -25.48 -14.41
C SER A 587 16.95 -24.80 -15.23
N ARG A 588 16.43 -23.63 -14.81
CA ARG A 588 15.45 -22.81 -15.54
C ARG A 588 14.24 -23.61 -16.07
N PRO A 589 13.34 -24.07 -15.18
CA PRO A 589 12.24 -25.00 -15.53
C PRO A 589 11.34 -24.56 -16.69
N TYR A 590 11.26 -23.27 -16.94
CA TYR A 590 10.53 -22.71 -18.08
C TYR A 590 11.06 -23.21 -19.44
N PHE A 591 12.38 -23.41 -19.57
CA PHE A 591 12.99 -23.86 -20.82
C PHE A 591 12.93 -25.37 -21.02
N TYR A 592 12.42 -26.14 -20.05
CA TYR A 592 12.21 -27.59 -20.23
C TYR A 592 11.31 -27.89 -21.42
N LEU A 593 10.39 -26.98 -21.72
CA LEU A 593 9.53 -27.10 -22.89
C LEU A 593 10.29 -27.22 -24.20
N VAL A 594 11.35 -26.44 -24.33
CA VAL A 594 12.15 -26.42 -25.55
C VAL A 594 12.87 -27.76 -25.71
N THR A 595 13.48 -28.27 -24.65
CA THR A 595 14.19 -29.54 -24.68
C THR A 595 13.26 -30.74 -24.78
N ILE A 596 12.10 -30.71 -24.11
CA ILE A 596 11.02 -31.69 -24.27
C ILE A 596 10.54 -31.69 -25.73
N TRP A 597 10.32 -30.51 -26.31
CA TRP A 597 9.87 -30.40 -27.69
C TRP A 597 10.86 -31.02 -28.67
N LEU A 598 12.14 -30.65 -28.57
CA LEU A 598 13.20 -31.22 -29.41
C LEU A 598 13.30 -32.74 -29.25
N TYR A 599 13.00 -33.28 -28.07
CA TYR A 599 12.96 -34.71 -27.82
C TYR A 599 11.75 -35.40 -28.49
N LEU A 600 10.62 -34.70 -28.60
CA LEU A 600 9.39 -35.21 -29.22
C LEU A 600 9.34 -35.07 -30.74
N ILE A 601 10.12 -34.15 -31.35
CA ILE A 601 10.16 -33.98 -32.82
C ILE A 601 10.30 -35.32 -33.59
N PRO A 602 11.29 -36.18 -33.30
CA PRO A 602 11.46 -37.42 -34.06
C PRO A 602 10.42 -38.50 -33.73
N THR A 603 9.62 -38.36 -32.67
CA THR A 603 8.70 -39.42 -32.23
C THR A 603 7.42 -39.46 -33.05
N GLY A 604 7.03 -38.37 -33.72
CA GLY A 604 5.81 -38.32 -34.54
C GLY A 604 4.58 -38.79 -33.77
N ARG A 605 3.59 -39.43 -34.42
CA ARG A 605 2.35 -39.91 -33.77
C ARG A 605 2.51 -41.26 -33.02
N ARG A 606 3.72 -41.67 -32.65
CA ARG A 606 4.01 -43.01 -32.09
C ARG A 606 3.55 -43.13 -30.63
N ALA A 607 2.26 -43.43 -30.44
CA ALA A 607 1.65 -43.63 -29.13
C ALA A 607 2.21 -44.86 -28.37
N ASP A 608 2.81 -45.82 -29.08
CA ASP A 608 3.47 -46.99 -28.50
C ASP A 608 4.68 -46.62 -27.62
N LEU A 609 5.35 -45.50 -27.90
CA LEU A 609 6.49 -45.03 -27.11
C LEU A 609 6.10 -44.61 -25.69
N TRP A 610 4.81 -44.35 -25.42
CA TRP A 610 4.34 -44.01 -24.07
C TRP A 610 4.45 -45.18 -23.10
N ALA A 611 4.51 -46.42 -23.60
CA ALA A 611 4.78 -47.62 -22.81
C ALA A 611 6.30 -47.91 -22.70
N SER A 612 7.15 -47.19 -23.41
CA SER A 612 8.59 -47.42 -23.48
C SER A 612 9.33 -46.79 -22.29
N VAL A 613 10.02 -47.61 -21.49
CA VAL A 613 10.88 -47.12 -20.41
C VAL A 613 12.04 -46.24 -20.94
N PRO A 614 12.77 -46.62 -22.02
CA PRO A 614 13.76 -45.75 -22.65
C PRO A 614 13.26 -44.35 -23.02
N PHE A 615 12.02 -44.24 -23.50
CA PHE A 615 11.37 -42.98 -23.84
C PHE A 615 11.27 -42.06 -22.62
N TRP A 616 10.73 -42.58 -21.52
CA TRP A 616 10.55 -41.80 -20.29
C TRP A 616 11.87 -41.43 -19.61
N ILE A 617 12.88 -42.31 -19.65
CA ILE A 617 14.21 -41.99 -19.14
C ILE A 617 14.82 -40.84 -19.94
N GLY A 618 14.73 -40.88 -21.28
CA GLY A 618 15.20 -39.80 -22.13
C GLY A 618 14.43 -38.50 -21.92
N LEU A 619 13.11 -38.57 -21.82
CA LEU A 619 12.26 -37.40 -21.55
C LEU A 619 12.61 -36.75 -20.20
N LEU A 620 12.77 -37.55 -19.14
CA LEU A 620 13.17 -37.08 -17.82
C LEU A 620 14.52 -36.38 -17.85
N TYR A 621 15.51 -36.93 -18.56
CA TYR A 621 16.83 -36.31 -18.71
C TYR A 621 16.76 -34.92 -19.37
N ASN A 622 15.88 -34.76 -20.36
CA ASN A 622 15.66 -33.49 -21.06
C ASN A 622 14.93 -32.44 -20.22
N THR A 623 14.56 -32.74 -18.97
CA THR A 623 14.04 -31.74 -18.02
C THR A 623 15.17 -31.13 -17.19
N MET A 624 15.18 -31.33 -15.88
CA MET A 624 16.17 -30.79 -14.97
C MET A 624 17.61 -31.24 -15.28
N PRO A 625 17.93 -32.51 -15.56
CA PRO A 625 19.33 -32.96 -15.66
C PRO A 625 20.13 -32.27 -16.77
N LEU A 626 19.62 -32.25 -18.01
CA LEU A 626 20.29 -31.59 -19.14
C LEU A 626 20.37 -30.07 -18.95
N ASN A 627 19.25 -29.46 -18.54
CA ASN A 627 19.17 -28.02 -18.38
C ASN A 627 20.01 -27.54 -17.19
N LEU A 628 20.15 -28.33 -16.12
CA LEU A 628 21.02 -28.04 -14.99
C LEU A 628 22.48 -28.02 -15.46
N LEU A 629 22.94 -29.02 -16.22
CA LEU A 629 24.29 -29.03 -16.79
C LEU A 629 24.54 -27.77 -17.64
N THR A 630 23.60 -27.47 -18.52
CA THR A 630 23.72 -26.37 -19.48
C THR A 630 23.77 -25.01 -18.79
N TYR A 631 22.78 -24.72 -17.94
CA TYR A 631 22.64 -23.41 -17.32
C TYR A 631 23.53 -23.20 -16.11
N LEU A 632 23.91 -24.25 -15.37
CA LEU A 632 24.88 -24.09 -14.29
C LEU A 632 26.26 -23.72 -14.85
N MET A 633 26.70 -24.33 -15.96
CA MET A 633 27.95 -23.96 -16.61
C MET A 633 27.93 -22.52 -17.13
N ASN A 634 26.80 -22.06 -17.66
CA ASN A 634 26.59 -20.68 -18.07
C ASN A 634 26.62 -19.70 -16.90
N ASP A 635 25.82 -19.95 -15.85
CA ASP A 635 25.76 -19.08 -14.68
C ASP A 635 27.10 -19.04 -13.91
N LEU A 636 27.92 -20.11 -13.99
CA LEU A 636 29.29 -20.14 -13.44
C LEU A 636 30.28 -19.33 -14.28
N ALA A 637 30.09 -19.21 -15.60
CA ALA A 637 30.91 -18.38 -16.46
C ALA A 637 30.56 -16.89 -16.33
N ASP A 638 29.29 -16.57 -16.10
CA ASP A 638 28.74 -15.21 -16.15
C ASP A 638 28.47 -14.58 -14.78
N VAL A 639 29.04 -15.12 -13.70
CA VAL A 639 28.75 -14.73 -12.30
C VAL A 639 28.76 -13.22 -12.06
N GLU A 640 29.75 -12.52 -12.61
CA GLU A 640 29.93 -11.07 -12.41
C GLU A 640 28.86 -10.25 -13.14
N VAL A 641 28.65 -10.54 -14.42
CA VAL A 641 27.66 -9.86 -15.29
C VAL A 641 26.23 -10.10 -14.79
N ASP A 642 25.94 -11.33 -14.38
CA ASP A 642 24.64 -11.74 -13.87
C ASP A 642 24.31 -11.16 -12.49
N SER A 643 25.34 -10.76 -11.75
CA SER A 643 25.18 -10.15 -10.45
C SER A 643 24.54 -8.76 -10.52
N GLU A 644 24.50 -8.11 -11.69
CA GLU A 644 23.95 -6.76 -11.85
C GLU A 644 22.62 -6.74 -12.63
N ASN A 645 22.23 -7.85 -13.26
CA ASN A 645 21.03 -7.91 -14.11
C ASN A 645 19.71 -8.02 -13.29
N PRO A 646 18.82 -7.02 -13.32
CA PRO A 646 17.57 -7.01 -12.57
C PRO A 646 16.53 -8.03 -13.09
N ARG A 647 16.63 -8.53 -14.32
CA ARG A 647 15.77 -9.60 -14.86
C ARG A 647 15.91 -10.90 -14.04
N LYS A 648 17.13 -11.20 -13.59
CA LYS A 648 17.42 -12.37 -12.75
C LYS A 648 16.95 -12.22 -11.29
N ARG A 649 16.36 -11.07 -10.90
CA ARG A 649 15.81 -10.79 -9.55
C ARG A 649 14.37 -11.28 -9.35
N SER A 650 13.57 -11.39 -10.42
CA SER A 650 12.10 -11.28 -10.30
C SER A 650 11.30 -12.52 -10.68
N SER A 651 11.93 -13.65 -11.04
CA SER A 651 11.18 -14.83 -11.50
C SER A 651 11.87 -16.14 -11.13
N MET A 652 11.13 -17.07 -10.53
CA MET A 652 11.55 -18.46 -10.28
C MET A 652 11.94 -19.21 -11.58
N LEU A 653 11.53 -18.69 -12.73
CA LEU A 653 11.44 -19.44 -13.98
C LEU A 653 12.49 -19.08 -15.03
N VAL A 654 13.19 -17.94 -14.90
CA VAL A 654 13.97 -17.35 -16.01
C VAL A 654 15.48 -17.29 -15.71
N GLY A 655 15.91 -17.54 -14.48
CA GLY A 655 17.32 -17.58 -14.07
C GLY A 655 17.51 -17.31 -12.57
N VAL A 656 18.75 -17.42 -12.09
CA VAL A 656 19.10 -17.20 -10.68
C VAL A 656 20.18 -16.12 -10.55
N ARG A 657 19.99 -15.16 -9.64
CA ARG A 657 21.05 -14.26 -9.18
C ARG A 657 21.73 -14.89 -7.96
N ALA A 658 22.91 -15.47 -8.15
CA ALA A 658 23.68 -16.12 -7.08
C ALA A 658 25.18 -15.78 -7.19
N ARG A 659 25.85 -15.68 -6.04
CA ARG A 659 27.32 -15.56 -5.99
C ARG A 659 27.95 -16.89 -6.40
N GLY A 660 29.16 -16.86 -6.99
CA GLY A 660 29.85 -18.07 -7.46
C GLY A 660 29.99 -19.18 -6.39
N ALA A 661 30.17 -18.81 -5.12
CA ALA A 661 30.20 -19.78 -4.02
C ALA A 661 28.87 -20.56 -3.84
N ALA A 662 27.73 -19.92 -4.07
CA ALA A 662 26.42 -20.58 -4.00
C ALA A 662 26.18 -21.49 -5.21
N LEU A 663 26.55 -21.06 -6.42
CA LEU A 663 26.44 -21.87 -7.63
C LEU A 663 27.26 -23.17 -7.55
N ARG A 664 28.46 -23.10 -6.95
CA ARG A 664 29.31 -24.28 -6.73
C ARG A 664 28.66 -25.37 -5.87
N THR A 665 27.65 -25.04 -5.05
CA THR A 665 26.91 -26.04 -4.26
C THR A 665 26.04 -26.97 -5.11
N ALA A 666 25.68 -26.58 -6.33
CA ALA A 666 24.89 -27.40 -7.26
C ALA A 666 25.75 -28.33 -8.14
N VAL A 667 27.08 -28.15 -8.16
CA VAL A 667 28.00 -28.95 -8.99
C VAL A 667 27.97 -30.44 -8.64
N PRO A 668 28.02 -30.87 -7.36
CA PRO A 668 27.96 -32.29 -7.01
C PRO A 668 26.66 -32.96 -7.44
N LEU A 669 25.53 -32.26 -7.26
CA LEU A 669 24.22 -32.76 -7.71
C LEU A 669 24.16 -32.87 -9.24
N THR A 670 24.73 -31.89 -9.95
CA THR A 670 24.84 -31.93 -11.42
C THR A 670 25.64 -33.15 -11.86
N ALA A 671 26.83 -33.36 -11.31
CA ALA A 671 27.68 -34.51 -11.62
C ALA A 671 26.96 -35.84 -11.33
N ALA A 672 26.31 -35.96 -10.17
CA ALA A 672 25.55 -37.16 -9.80
C ALA A 672 24.42 -37.46 -10.78
N THR A 673 23.65 -36.44 -11.19
CA THR A 673 22.59 -36.62 -12.20
C THR A 673 23.16 -37.04 -13.55
N GLN A 674 24.27 -36.44 -14.01
CA GLN A 674 24.87 -36.84 -15.29
C GLN A 674 25.40 -38.27 -15.26
N LEU A 675 26.05 -38.70 -14.17
CA LEU A 675 26.55 -40.07 -14.01
C LEU A 675 25.41 -41.10 -14.00
N LEU A 676 24.29 -40.78 -13.35
CA LEU A 676 23.10 -41.64 -13.34
C LEU A 676 22.58 -41.88 -14.76
N PHE A 677 22.42 -40.82 -15.55
CA PHE A 677 21.92 -40.94 -16.92
C PHE A 677 22.96 -41.47 -17.91
N LEU A 678 24.25 -41.26 -17.65
CA LEU A 678 25.32 -41.90 -18.39
C LEU A 678 25.23 -43.43 -18.28
N ALA A 679 25.02 -43.94 -17.07
CA ALA A 679 24.81 -45.38 -16.84
C ALA A 679 23.51 -45.87 -17.52
N ALA A 680 22.40 -45.16 -17.31
CA ALA A 680 21.11 -45.54 -17.88
C ALA A 680 21.13 -45.57 -19.43
N PHE A 681 21.71 -44.55 -20.08
CA PHE A 681 21.81 -44.50 -21.54
C PHE A 681 22.81 -45.52 -22.07
N SER A 682 23.89 -45.82 -21.34
CA SER A 682 24.84 -46.87 -21.72
C SER A 682 24.17 -48.25 -21.80
N CYS A 683 23.22 -48.54 -20.91
CA CYS A 683 22.43 -49.78 -20.93
C CYS A 683 21.48 -49.85 -22.15
N VAL A 684 21.00 -48.72 -22.66
CA VAL A 684 20.01 -48.67 -23.75
C VAL A 684 20.67 -48.54 -25.12
N CYS A 685 21.63 -47.61 -25.26
CA CYS A 685 22.24 -47.22 -26.53
C CYS A 685 23.65 -47.78 -26.75
N GLY A 686 24.23 -48.42 -25.74
CA GLY A 686 25.62 -48.87 -25.71
C GLY A 686 26.58 -47.77 -25.23
N VAL A 687 27.66 -48.20 -24.59
CA VAL A 687 28.66 -47.32 -23.94
C VAL A 687 29.28 -46.34 -24.92
N THR A 688 29.73 -46.80 -26.10
CA THR A 688 30.45 -45.96 -27.07
C THR A 688 29.59 -44.80 -27.58
N ARG A 689 28.34 -45.08 -28.00
CA ARG A 689 27.41 -44.03 -28.50
C ARG A 689 27.04 -43.04 -27.40
N THR A 690 26.85 -43.55 -26.18
CA THR A 690 26.51 -42.73 -25.02
C THR A 690 27.66 -41.78 -24.66
N LEU A 691 28.90 -42.28 -24.58
CA LEU A 691 30.09 -41.47 -24.30
C LEU A 691 30.32 -40.40 -25.37
N LEU A 692 30.15 -40.75 -26.65
CA LEU A 692 30.26 -39.80 -27.77
C LEU A 692 29.25 -38.67 -27.63
N TRP A 693 27.99 -39.00 -27.31
CA TRP A 693 26.94 -38.01 -27.15
C TRP A 693 27.16 -37.09 -25.94
N PHE A 694 27.49 -37.64 -24.77
CA PHE A 694 27.81 -36.84 -23.58
C PHE A 694 29.04 -35.95 -23.82
N SER A 695 30.07 -36.46 -24.50
CA SER A 695 31.25 -35.67 -24.88
C SER A 695 30.90 -34.53 -25.82
N ALA A 696 29.98 -34.76 -26.77
CA ALA A 696 29.48 -33.71 -27.66
C ALA A 696 28.71 -32.62 -26.89
N VAL A 697 27.82 -33.00 -25.97
CA VAL A 697 27.05 -32.03 -25.16
C VAL A 697 27.97 -31.20 -24.25
N VAL A 698 28.88 -31.87 -23.53
CA VAL A 698 29.85 -31.17 -22.67
C VAL A 698 30.78 -30.31 -23.51
N GLY A 699 31.26 -30.81 -24.65
CA GLY A 699 32.16 -30.09 -25.55
C GLY A 699 31.53 -28.83 -26.14
N VAL A 700 30.30 -28.92 -26.65
CA VAL A 700 29.56 -27.76 -27.19
C VAL A 700 29.29 -26.73 -26.09
N ASN A 701 28.83 -27.18 -24.92
CA ASN A 701 28.54 -26.26 -23.82
C ASN A 701 29.81 -25.64 -23.22
N TRP A 702 30.92 -26.39 -23.18
CA TRP A 702 32.21 -25.86 -22.78
C TRP A 702 32.73 -24.83 -23.79
N LEU A 703 32.65 -25.13 -25.09
CA LEU A 703 33.07 -24.21 -26.14
C LEU A 703 32.25 -22.91 -26.12
N TYR A 704 30.96 -22.98 -25.83
CA TYR A 704 30.09 -21.81 -25.69
C TYR A 704 30.51 -20.88 -24.55
N ASN A 705 30.83 -21.46 -23.38
CA ASN A 705 31.08 -20.70 -22.16
C ASN A 705 32.57 -20.34 -21.96
N TYR A 706 33.50 -21.19 -22.41
CA TYR A 706 34.93 -21.12 -22.09
C TYR A 706 35.84 -21.25 -23.33
N GLY A 707 35.26 -21.32 -24.53
CA GLY A 707 36.02 -21.47 -25.77
C GLY A 707 36.89 -20.25 -26.13
N PRO A 708 37.85 -20.40 -27.06
CA PRO A 708 38.58 -19.28 -27.66
C PRO A 708 37.60 -18.31 -28.34
N GLN A 709 38.06 -17.09 -28.67
CA GLN A 709 37.34 -15.86 -29.09
C GLN A 709 36.32 -15.95 -30.27
N LEU A 710 35.63 -17.08 -30.47
CA LEU A 710 34.73 -17.39 -31.58
C LEU A 710 33.28 -17.69 -31.15
N SER A 711 32.94 -17.95 -29.88
CA SER A 711 31.67 -18.62 -29.57
C SER A 711 30.53 -17.73 -29.06
N SER A 712 30.66 -16.97 -27.98
CA SER A 712 29.49 -16.27 -27.36
C SER A 712 29.56 -14.75 -27.38
N ASN A 713 30.75 -14.17 -27.62
CA ASN A 713 30.98 -12.73 -27.55
C ASN A 713 31.07 -12.04 -28.92
N TYR A 714 30.94 -12.77 -30.04
CA TYR A 714 31.15 -12.24 -31.39
C TYR A 714 30.07 -12.69 -32.37
N ALA A 715 29.41 -11.72 -32.99
CA ALA A 715 28.46 -11.95 -34.07
C ALA A 715 29.13 -12.49 -35.36
N PRO A 716 28.43 -13.32 -36.16
CA PRO A 716 27.11 -13.92 -35.91
C PRO A 716 27.18 -15.30 -35.25
N LEU A 717 28.37 -15.76 -34.83
CA LEU A 717 28.59 -17.11 -34.30
C LEU A 717 27.85 -17.35 -32.97
N ASP A 718 27.58 -16.28 -32.23
CA ASP A 718 26.74 -16.28 -31.02
C ASP A 718 25.32 -16.80 -31.24
N LEU A 719 24.81 -16.78 -32.48
CA LEU A 719 23.51 -17.34 -32.86
C LEU A 719 23.55 -18.86 -33.08
N LEU A 720 24.73 -19.43 -33.31
CA LEU A 720 24.90 -20.86 -33.58
C LEU A 720 25.16 -21.68 -32.31
N CYS A 721 25.60 -21.05 -31.22
CA CYS A 721 25.88 -21.79 -30.00
C CYS A 721 24.68 -22.51 -29.36
N PRO A 722 23.46 -21.97 -29.40
CA PRO A 722 22.27 -22.69 -28.96
C PRO A 722 21.94 -23.92 -29.83
N CYS A 723 22.57 -24.11 -30.99
CA CYS A 723 22.42 -25.35 -31.77
C CYS A 723 22.89 -26.60 -31.01
N GLY A 724 23.62 -26.46 -29.90
CA GLY A 724 23.88 -27.56 -28.97
C GLY A 724 22.60 -28.27 -28.49
N TYR A 725 21.48 -27.56 -28.36
CA TYR A 725 20.19 -28.17 -28.05
C TYR A 725 19.70 -29.15 -29.12
N MET A 726 20.16 -29.01 -30.37
CA MET A 726 19.81 -29.94 -31.45
C MET A 726 20.36 -31.35 -31.22
N LEU A 727 21.35 -31.53 -30.32
CA LEU A 727 21.83 -32.84 -29.88
C LEU A 727 20.77 -33.65 -29.12
N VAL A 728 19.66 -33.03 -28.69
CA VAL A 728 18.52 -33.74 -28.11
C VAL A 728 17.82 -34.64 -29.13
N ILE A 729 17.77 -34.23 -30.41
CA ILE A 729 17.14 -35.01 -31.48
C ILE A 729 17.83 -36.37 -31.70
N PRO A 730 19.16 -36.46 -31.90
CA PRO A 730 19.83 -37.74 -32.09
C PRO A 730 19.82 -38.58 -30.81
N LEU A 731 19.75 -37.97 -29.61
CA LEU A 731 19.51 -38.71 -28.36
C LEU A 731 18.14 -39.40 -28.39
N SER A 732 17.09 -38.67 -28.79
CA SER A 732 15.74 -39.24 -28.91
C SER A 732 15.69 -40.37 -29.94
N CYS A 733 16.32 -40.19 -31.11
CA CYS A 733 16.42 -41.24 -32.11
C CYS A 733 17.15 -42.48 -31.57
N ALA A 734 18.27 -42.30 -30.87
CA ALA A 734 19.07 -43.40 -30.33
C ALA A 734 18.36 -44.17 -29.21
N LEU A 735 17.69 -43.49 -28.28
CA LEU A 735 16.97 -44.12 -27.17
C LEU A 735 15.71 -44.86 -27.63
N ASN A 736 15.01 -44.28 -28.60
CA ASN A 736 13.73 -44.80 -29.08
C ASN A 736 13.84 -45.63 -30.37
N ARG A 737 15.07 -45.84 -30.88
CA ARG A 737 15.37 -46.58 -32.12
C ARG A 737 14.62 -46.02 -33.34
N LEU A 738 14.54 -44.69 -33.43
CA LEU A 738 13.86 -43.99 -34.51
C LEU A 738 14.83 -43.63 -35.64
N PRO A 739 14.35 -43.52 -36.89
CA PRO A 739 15.16 -42.99 -37.99
C PRO A 739 15.56 -41.53 -37.72
N THR A 740 16.59 -41.08 -38.43
CA THR A 740 16.98 -39.66 -38.40
C THR A 740 15.92 -38.82 -39.12
N PRO A 741 15.52 -37.66 -38.58
CA PRO A 741 14.54 -36.80 -39.23
C PRO A 741 15.03 -36.29 -40.58
N GLU A 742 14.09 -36.01 -41.48
CA GLU A 742 14.40 -35.41 -42.78
C GLU A 742 15.17 -34.09 -42.67
N PRO A 743 16.01 -33.73 -43.65
CA PRO A 743 16.76 -32.47 -43.65
C PRO A 743 15.91 -31.21 -43.41
N ARG A 744 14.65 -31.23 -43.84
CA ARG A 744 13.70 -30.11 -43.67
C ARG A 744 13.36 -29.83 -42.21
N VAL A 745 13.29 -30.88 -41.39
CA VAL A 745 13.05 -30.79 -39.93
C VAL A 745 14.23 -30.10 -39.25
N TRP A 746 15.45 -30.41 -39.68
CA TRP A 746 16.67 -29.76 -39.17
C TRP A 746 16.73 -28.28 -39.54
N VAL A 747 16.34 -27.92 -40.77
CA VAL A 747 16.26 -26.51 -41.20
C VAL A 747 15.22 -25.74 -40.37
N HIS A 748 14.04 -26.31 -40.14
CA HIS A 748 13.04 -25.67 -39.27
C HIS A 748 13.53 -25.52 -37.83
N THR A 749 14.16 -26.57 -37.28
CA THR A 749 14.73 -26.53 -35.93
C THR A 749 15.79 -25.44 -35.81
N LEU A 750 16.61 -25.26 -36.85
CA LEU A 750 17.60 -24.18 -36.91
C LEU A 750 16.92 -22.81 -36.91
N PHE A 751 15.85 -22.60 -37.70
CA PHE A 751 15.06 -21.36 -37.64
C PHE A 751 14.56 -21.08 -36.23
N PHE A 752 13.95 -22.08 -35.59
CA PHE A 752 13.41 -21.97 -34.25
C PHE A 752 14.46 -21.58 -33.20
N ILE A 753 15.64 -22.19 -33.27
CA ILE A 753 16.74 -21.92 -32.33
C ILE A 753 17.35 -20.54 -32.56
N VAL A 754 17.71 -20.22 -33.81
CA VAL A 754 18.38 -18.95 -34.16
C VAL A 754 17.47 -17.76 -33.86
N ARG A 755 16.19 -17.82 -34.22
CA ARG A 755 15.25 -16.73 -33.91
C ARG A 755 15.03 -16.56 -32.42
N SER A 756 14.98 -17.66 -31.66
CA SER A 756 14.73 -17.61 -30.21
C SER A 756 15.93 -17.00 -29.49
N GLN A 757 17.14 -17.34 -29.94
CA GLN A 757 18.37 -16.73 -29.42
C GLN A 757 18.44 -15.23 -29.73
N LEU A 758 18.17 -14.85 -30.98
CA LEU A 758 18.19 -13.44 -31.37
C LEU A 758 17.15 -12.62 -30.59
N TRP A 759 15.97 -13.19 -30.32
CA TRP A 759 14.95 -12.55 -29.48
C TRP A 759 15.43 -12.40 -28.03
N ILE A 760 16.02 -13.44 -27.43
CA ILE A 760 16.53 -13.39 -26.05
C ILE A 760 17.61 -12.30 -25.90
N GLN A 761 18.49 -12.15 -26.88
CA GLN A 761 19.52 -11.10 -26.85
C GLN A 761 18.93 -9.67 -26.83
N THR A 762 17.72 -9.45 -27.37
CA THR A 762 17.06 -8.13 -27.26
C THR A 762 16.71 -7.76 -25.82
N PHE A 763 16.60 -8.74 -24.91
CA PHE A 763 16.27 -8.51 -23.51
C PHE A 763 17.47 -8.03 -22.70
N ASP A 764 18.67 -8.49 -23.05
CA ASP A 764 19.91 -8.22 -22.31
C ASP A 764 20.84 -7.22 -23.05
N LEU A 765 20.37 -6.63 -24.16
CA LEU A 765 21.11 -5.73 -25.07
C LEU A 765 22.01 -4.70 -24.37
N ASP A 766 21.47 -3.91 -23.44
CA ASP A 766 22.24 -2.84 -22.76
C ASP A 766 23.28 -3.41 -21.81
N TYR A 767 22.97 -4.54 -21.15
CA TYR A 767 23.87 -5.17 -20.17
C TYR A 767 25.02 -5.89 -20.88
N ASP A 768 24.71 -6.58 -21.98
CA ASP A 768 25.72 -7.18 -22.85
C ASP A 768 26.65 -6.10 -23.42
N ALA A 769 26.09 -4.95 -23.84
CA ALA A 769 26.89 -3.81 -24.32
C ALA A 769 27.79 -3.20 -23.22
N GLN A 770 27.26 -3.03 -21.99
CA GLN A 770 28.02 -2.53 -20.83
C GLN A 770 29.13 -3.50 -20.40
N ALA A 771 28.89 -4.81 -20.51
CA ALA A 771 29.88 -5.85 -20.25
C ALA A 771 30.91 -6.02 -21.40
N GLY A 772 30.84 -5.18 -22.45
CA GLY A 772 31.76 -5.21 -23.58
C GLY A 772 31.55 -6.37 -24.55
N ARG A 773 30.41 -7.08 -24.49
CA ARG A 773 30.08 -8.18 -25.41
C ARG A 773 29.70 -7.64 -26.79
N ARG A 774 30.09 -8.34 -27.85
CA ARG A 774 29.77 -7.99 -29.26
C ARG A 774 28.80 -9.00 -29.87
N THR A 775 27.69 -9.25 -29.19
CA THR A 775 26.62 -10.13 -29.68
C THR A 775 25.95 -9.55 -30.93
N SER A 776 25.27 -10.41 -31.69
CA SER A 776 24.51 -10.03 -32.89
C SER A 776 23.53 -8.90 -32.61
N ALA A 777 22.79 -8.97 -31.48
CA ALA A 777 21.88 -7.91 -31.12
C ALA A 777 22.57 -6.59 -30.76
N VAL A 778 23.71 -6.62 -30.06
CA VAL A 778 24.49 -5.42 -29.69
C VAL A 778 25.02 -4.70 -30.92
N LEU A 779 25.57 -5.43 -31.89
CA LEU A 779 26.11 -4.84 -33.11
C LEU A 779 25.03 -4.28 -34.04
N LEU A 780 23.87 -4.94 -34.12
CA LEU A 780 22.75 -4.49 -34.94
C LEU A 780 21.98 -3.34 -34.26
N GLY A 781 21.91 -3.31 -32.94
CA GLY A 781 21.05 -2.43 -32.16
C GLY A 781 19.58 -2.83 -32.24
N LEU A 782 18.79 -2.40 -31.25
CA LEU A 782 17.42 -2.91 -31.01
C LEU A 782 16.52 -2.92 -32.25
N LYS A 783 16.46 -1.83 -33.02
CA LYS A 783 15.58 -1.70 -34.19
C LYS A 783 15.93 -2.66 -35.31
N ARG A 784 17.22 -2.80 -35.65
CA ARG A 784 17.67 -3.69 -36.73
C ARG A 784 17.55 -5.14 -36.30
N THR A 785 17.79 -5.45 -35.03
CA THR A 785 17.56 -6.78 -34.45
C THR A 785 16.09 -7.17 -34.51
N GLN A 786 15.17 -6.27 -34.16
CA GLN A 786 13.72 -6.49 -34.29
C GLN A 786 13.29 -6.70 -35.75
N ALA A 787 13.86 -5.94 -36.70
CA ALA A 787 13.60 -6.13 -38.12
C ALA A 787 14.13 -7.48 -38.64
N ALA A 788 15.35 -7.87 -38.23
CA ALA A 788 15.92 -9.17 -38.56
C ALA A 788 15.10 -10.33 -37.98
N LEU A 789 14.63 -10.20 -36.73
CA LEU A 789 13.76 -11.17 -36.08
C LEU A 789 12.40 -11.28 -36.79
N ALA A 790 11.81 -10.16 -37.20
CA ALA A 790 10.58 -10.14 -37.97
C ALA A 790 10.75 -10.85 -39.33
N ALA A 791 11.86 -10.61 -40.02
CA ALA A 791 12.19 -11.29 -41.27
C ALA A 791 12.38 -12.80 -41.07
N LEU A 792 13.08 -13.23 -40.01
CA LEU A 792 13.26 -14.65 -39.68
C LEU A 792 11.92 -15.35 -39.39
N LEU A 793 11.02 -14.70 -38.65
CA LEU A 793 9.69 -15.24 -38.34
C LEU A 793 8.80 -15.38 -39.59
N LEU A 794 8.87 -14.42 -40.51
CA LEU A 794 8.16 -14.51 -41.80
C LEU A 794 8.76 -15.58 -42.71
N ALA A 795 10.09 -15.69 -42.75
CA ALA A 795 10.78 -16.73 -43.51
C ALA A 795 10.46 -18.14 -42.97
N GLU A 796 10.44 -18.31 -41.64
CA GLU A 796 10.01 -19.55 -40.99
C GLU A 796 8.55 -19.87 -41.33
N ALA A 797 7.64 -18.89 -41.23
CA ALA A 797 6.23 -19.10 -41.57
C ALA A 797 6.03 -19.49 -43.05
N ALA A 798 6.77 -18.88 -43.97
CA ALA A 798 6.78 -19.22 -45.39
C ALA A 798 7.36 -20.62 -45.64
N PHE A 799 8.47 -20.97 -44.97
CA PHE A 799 9.07 -22.30 -45.04
C PHE A 799 8.10 -23.38 -44.54
N VAL A 800 7.46 -23.15 -43.40
CA VAL A 800 6.46 -24.07 -42.85
C VAL A 800 5.28 -24.23 -43.80
N HIS A 801 4.80 -23.13 -44.39
CA HIS A 801 3.71 -23.19 -45.36
C HIS A 801 4.08 -23.99 -46.61
N ALA A 802 5.29 -23.81 -47.14
CA ALA A 802 5.76 -24.47 -48.35
C ALA A 802 6.01 -25.97 -48.15
N TYR A 803 6.60 -26.36 -47.01
CA TYR A 803 7.16 -27.71 -46.83
C TYR A 803 6.38 -28.61 -45.86
N PHE A 804 5.75 -28.07 -44.82
CA PHE A 804 5.02 -28.88 -43.83
C PHE A 804 3.49 -28.77 -43.97
N ARG A 805 2.98 -27.66 -44.53
CA ARG A 805 1.53 -27.38 -44.67
C ARG A 805 0.71 -27.50 -43.38
N ASP A 806 1.37 -27.51 -42.22
CA ASP A 806 0.73 -27.60 -40.91
C ASP A 806 0.32 -26.22 -40.41
N TRP A 807 -0.97 -26.08 -40.10
CA TRP A 807 -1.53 -24.79 -39.68
C TRP A 807 -1.10 -24.41 -38.27
N ALA A 808 -0.78 -25.36 -37.39
CA ALA A 808 -0.39 -25.11 -36.01
C ALA A 808 1.06 -24.57 -35.94
N LEU A 809 2.00 -25.17 -36.68
CA LEU A 809 3.37 -24.66 -36.85
C LEU A 809 3.37 -23.26 -37.47
N ARG A 810 2.54 -23.05 -38.50
CA ARG A 810 2.44 -21.75 -39.18
C ARG A 810 1.82 -20.69 -38.25
N SER A 811 0.77 -21.05 -37.53
CA SER A 811 0.10 -20.15 -36.56
C SER A 811 1.03 -19.77 -35.42
N PHE A 812 1.89 -20.69 -34.95
CA PHE A 812 2.88 -20.38 -33.91
C PHE A 812 3.89 -19.31 -34.38
N SER A 813 4.38 -19.44 -35.61
CA SER A 813 5.33 -18.50 -36.22
C SER A 813 4.68 -17.13 -36.45
N LEU A 814 3.44 -17.11 -36.94
CA LEU A 814 2.66 -15.88 -37.16
C LEU A 814 2.23 -15.19 -35.85
N ALA A 815 1.87 -15.97 -34.81
CA ALA A 815 1.55 -15.43 -33.50
C ALA A 815 2.79 -14.81 -32.84
N SER A 816 3.95 -15.46 -32.98
CA SER A 816 5.24 -14.94 -32.55
C SER A 816 5.58 -13.62 -33.27
N PHE A 817 5.32 -13.55 -34.58
CA PHE A 817 5.46 -12.31 -35.36
C PHE A 817 4.48 -11.21 -34.90
N GLY A 818 3.21 -11.54 -34.69
CA GLY A 818 2.21 -10.60 -34.19
C GLY A 818 2.59 -10.04 -32.81
N LEU A 819 3.11 -10.88 -31.92
CA LEU A 819 3.62 -10.46 -30.62
C LEU A 819 4.80 -9.49 -30.73
N LEU A 820 5.75 -9.78 -31.63
CA LEU A 820 6.86 -8.87 -31.93
C LEU A 820 6.35 -7.53 -32.49
N MET A 821 5.37 -7.54 -33.41
CA MET A 821 4.81 -6.32 -33.98
C MET A 821 4.04 -5.50 -32.94
N LEU A 822 3.31 -6.15 -32.03
CA LEU A 822 2.68 -5.49 -30.89
C LEU A 822 3.73 -4.85 -29.97
N GLN A 823 4.83 -5.56 -29.71
CA GLN A 823 5.94 -5.02 -28.93
C GLN A 823 6.58 -3.79 -29.61
N VAL A 824 6.72 -3.81 -30.93
CA VAL A 824 7.26 -2.68 -31.72
C VAL A 824 6.27 -1.52 -31.82
N SER A 825 4.96 -1.79 -31.86
CA SER A 825 3.91 -0.78 -32.10
C SER A 825 3.39 -0.10 -30.83
N CYS A 826 3.39 -0.81 -29.70
CA CYS A 826 2.89 -0.32 -28.41
C CYS A 826 3.99 0.30 -27.52
N GLY A 827 5.26 0.21 -27.93
CA GLY A 827 6.41 0.75 -27.20
C GLY A 827 6.88 2.10 -27.72
N ASP A 828 7.50 2.89 -26.84
CA ASP A 828 8.42 3.96 -27.26
C ASP A 828 9.49 3.29 -28.13
N ARG A 829 9.63 3.66 -29.42
CA ARG A 829 10.43 2.94 -30.45
C ARG A 829 11.93 2.78 -30.13
N THR A 830 12.34 3.18 -28.93
CA THR A 830 13.68 3.28 -28.38
C THR A 830 13.84 2.54 -27.05
N LYS A 831 12.76 2.06 -26.40
CA LYS A 831 12.81 1.43 -25.07
C LYS A 831 12.75 -0.10 -25.14
N LYS A 832 13.64 -0.74 -24.36
CA LYS A 832 13.68 -2.20 -24.14
C LYS A 832 12.44 -2.71 -23.39
N PRO A 833 12.03 -3.96 -23.59
CA PRO A 833 10.94 -4.56 -22.82
C PRO A 833 11.30 -4.65 -21.33
N SER A 834 10.34 -4.27 -20.49
CA SER A 834 10.43 -4.37 -19.03
C SER A 834 10.49 -5.82 -18.55
N PRO A 835 11.02 -6.10 -17.33
CA PRO A 835 11.04 -7.46 -16.78
C PRO A 835 9.66 -8.13 -16.71
N ALA A 836 8.59 -7.35 -16.56
CA ALA A 836 7.22 -7.84 -16.57
C ALA A 836 6.78 -8.25 -17.99
N GLU A 837 7.09 -7.44 -19.01
CA GLU A 837 6.79 -7.75 -20.42
C GLU A 837 7.59 -8.97 -20.90
N ILE A 838 8.84 -9.12 -20.46
CA ILE A 838 9.64 -10.32 -20.71
C ILE A 838 8.97 -11.54 -20.09
N LYS A 839 8.55 -11.46 -18.82
CA LYS A 839 7.83 -12.55 -18.12
C LYS A 839 6.52 -12.91 -18.85
N THR A 840 5.73 -11.93 -19.27
CA THR A 840 4.48 -12.14 -20.00
C THR A 840 4.72 -12.74 -21.39
N THR A 841 5.73 -12.26 -22.12
CA THR A 841 6.14 -12.81 -23.42
C THR A 841 6.49 -14.29 -23.29
N PHE A 842 7.29 -14.64 -22.28
CA PHE A 842 7.59 -16.03 -21.97
C PHE A 842 6.32 -16.82 -21.58
N ILE A 843 5.45 -16.30 -20.71
CA ILE A 843 4.22 -17.01 -20.33
C ILE A 843 3.31 -17.27 -21.55
N VAL A 844 3.10 -16.27 -22.40
CA VAL A 844 2.24 -16.36 -23.59
C VAL A 844 2.82 -17.31 -24.62
N LEU A 845 4.10 -17.20 -24.93
CA LEU A 845 4.78 -18.11 -25.87
C LEU A 845 4.89 -19.53 -25.31
N GLY A 846 5.06 -19.68 -24.00
CA GLY A 846 5.12 -20.98 -23.32
C GLY A 846 3.78 -21.69 -23.30
N LEU A 847 2.72 -21.05 -22.78
CA LEU A 847 1.37 -21.60 -22.67
C LEU A 847 0.66 -21.77 -24.01
N GLY A 848 0.77 -20.78 -24.91
CA GLY A 848 0.28 -20.89 -26.28
C GLY A 848 1.09 -21.91 -27.08
N GLY A 849 2.38 -22.02 -26.79
CA GLY A 849 3.26 -23.08 -27.30
C GLY A 849 2.75 -24.47 -26.94
N TYR A 850 2.45 -24.78 -25.67
CA TYR A 850 1.95 -26.10 -25.25
C TYR A 850 0.78 -26.63 -26.09
N GLY A 851 -0.26 -25.82 -26.29
CA GLY A 851 -1.45 -26.23 -27.04
C GLY A 851 -1.15 -26.49 -28.51
N LEU A 852 -0.29 -25.66 -29.11
CA LEU A 852 0.12 -25.80 -30.50
C LEU A 852 1.08 -26.98 -30.68
N LEU A 853 2.04 -27.19 -29.78
CA LEU A 853 3.01 -28.29 -29.84
C LEU A 853 2.34 -29.67 -29.74
N VAL A 854 1.33 -29.82 -28.88
CA VAL A 854 0.51 -31.03 -28.82
C VAL A 854 -0.20 -31.25 -30.16
N GLN A 855 -0.74 -30.19 -30.77
CA GLN A 855 -1.37 -30.31 -32.08
C GLN A 855 -0.39 -30.63 -33.21
N VAL A 856 0.83 -30.07 -33.20
CA VAL A 856 1.87 -30.40 -34.18
C VAL A 856 2.30 -31.86 -34.07
N TRP A 857 2.43 -32.37 -32.83
CA TRP A 857 2.72 -33.77 -32.56
C TRP A 857 1.57 -34.69 -33.00
N LEU A 858 0.33 -34.36 -32.61
CA LEU A 858 -0.88 -35.09 -33.04
C LEU A 858 -1.09 -35.06 -34.54
N ASN A 859 -0.70 -33.97 -35.21
CA ASN A 859 -0.78 -33.85 -36.67
C ASN A 859 0.36 -34.58 -37.38
N GLY A 860 1.39 -35.06 -36.68
CA GLY A 860 2.53 -35.73 -37.30
C GLY A 860 3.30 -34.81 -38.25
N ALA A 861 3.32 -33.50 -37.99
CA ALA A 861 3.74 -32.49 -38.97
C ALA A 861 5.16 -32.68 -39.50
N PHE A 862 6.06 -33.29 -38.73
CA PHE A 862 7.45 -33.56 -39.13
C PHE A 862 7.69 -34.98 -39.67
N ASN A 863 6.68 -35.84 -39.61
CA ASN A 863 6.69 -37.21 -40.14
C ASN A 863 5.30 -37.53 -40.73
N PRO A 864 4.93 -36.91 -41.88
CA PRO A 864 3.59 -37.04 -42.46
C PRO A 864 3.34 -38.38 -43.17
N ASP A 865 4.39 -39.10 -43.57
CA ASP A 865 4.26 -40.35 -44.32
C ASP A 865 4.05 -41.56 -43.40
N GLU A 866 2.87 -42.17 -43.54
CA GLU A 866 2.58 -43.54 -43.11
C GLU A 866 3.36 -44.55 -43.97
N THR A 867 4.62 -44.78 -43.62
CA THR A 867 5.25 -46.10 -43.82
C THR A 867 5.58 -46.72 -42.47
N LEU A 868 4.65 -46.60 -41.53
CA LEU A 868 4.63 -47.34 -40.27
C LEU A 868 3.24 -47.96 -40.06
N SER A 869 2.70 -48.54 -41.14
CA SER A 869 1.80 -49.69 -41.04
C SER A 869 2.65 -50.97 -41.07
N ALA A 870 3.27 -51.31 -39.94
CA ALA A 870 3.78 -52.65 -39.61
C ALA A 870 4.13 -52.71 -38.12
#